data_AF-M3HP78-F1
#
_entry.id   AF-M3HP78-F1
#
_cell.length_a   1.000
_cell.length_b   1.000
_cell.length_c   1.000
_cell.angle_alpha   90.00
_cell.angle_beta   90.00
_cell.angle_gamma   90.00
#
_symmetry.space_group_name_H-M   'P 1'
#
loop_
_entity.id
_entity.type
_entity.pdbx_description
1 polymer ?
#
loop_
_entity_poly.entity_id
_entity_poly.type
_entity_poly.pdbx_seq_one_letter_code
_entity_poly.pdbx_strand_id
1 'polypeptide(L)'
;MSSKLRILVPVKRVIDFAIKPRINKTGTGVETKGVKFSINPFCDIALEESLRLREKNADLVENIHAVSIGPTKAQDILRIALAKGADDSTLIETGDVEVEPLQVAKMIKKVVDENQSNLVILGKQAIDDDSNQTGQMLAGLLNWPQATNASNVEVKGDEVYVTREVDGGEDILKAKLPMVITTDLRLNEPRYASLQNIMKAKKKPLKKLKVSDLGFDVENKLEVLKIEEPSTRKAGVKLYHVIDFSDFLFFFFVYTKNQENCNYPPLFLFFSIAMDTTFEITTKAIDERIANHSFTDKPLIIGLNGPQGSGKSYLTNQLTEYLTSKYSKLTTIQISMDDFYLTKSDQDKITETTDNPLLKGRGLPGTHDLKLLYSTFKSIVGNYKDKTIPHGLKIPKYDKSAYNGLGDRCAEYTVIDKPIDIVIFEGWFNGYVSIDSTIVRLNYLNSEIDGLLQSYKMYNIEEINDNLVAYQELWTFFDLFIILHSDDVNNVYTWRLQQEHSLIQLTNCGMTDDENSSTTTTTMSEKEQLTAEIALYDRQIRLWGITTQLRLRTTKVLVINLGGIGTEIVKNLVLGGINTIEILDHSRIKSEDFACQFFLPNDESIIGQYKLPHVIDNIRDLNNRVNLNINYETTGFGDAEYLKQFDLVIGTELTKSEIIRLNWLTRKLNIPLYLSISMFPNDFGIIGY
;
A
#
# COMPACT_ATOMS: atom_id res chain seq x y z
N MET A 1 -25.80 50.91 -11.67
CA MET A 1 -25.56 50.40 -10.30
C MET A 1 -25.43 48.90 -10.44
N SER A 2 -24.33 48.30 -9.99
CA SER A 2 -24.17 46.83 -9.98
C SER A 2 -25.34 46.24 -9.18
N SER A 3 -26.01 45.22 -9.72
CA SER A 3 -27.07 44.54 -8.98
C SER A 3 -26.47 43.83 -7.76
N LYS A 4 -27.03 44.04 -6.55
CA LYS A 4 -26.57 43.29 -5.37
C LYS A 4 -26.93 41.81 -5.53
N LEU A 5 -26.11 40.94 -4.98
CA LEU A 5 -26.31 39.49 -5.02
C LEU A 5 -27.35 39.08 -3.98
N ARG A 6 -28.39 38.40 -4.46
CA ARG A 6 -29.33 37.63 -3.66
C ARG A 6 -29.09 36.17 -3.97
N ILE A 7 -28.29 35.54 -3.11
CA ILE A 7 -27.74 34.20 -3.33
C ILE A 7 -28.69 33.16 -2.76
N LEU A 8 -29.12 32.22 -3.60
CA LEU A 8 -29.86 31.04 -3.18
C LEU A 8 -28.91 29.85 -3.08
N VAL A 9 -28.96 29.15 -1.93
CA VAL A 9 -28.13 27.97 -1.65
C VAL A 9 -29.01 26.76 -1.35
N PRO A 10 -29.27 25.91 -2.36
CA PRO A 10 -29.91 24.62 -2.15
C PRO A 10 -29.01 23.66 -1.35
N VAL A 11 -29.53 23.16 -0.23
CA VAL A 11 -28.86 22.18 0.65
C VAL A 11 -29.70 20.92 0.78
N LYS A 12 -29.07 19.74 0.65
CA LYS A 12 -29.74 18.43 0.76
C LYS A 12 -29.30 17.68 2.02
N ARG A 13 -30.27 17.03 2.68
CA ARG A 13 -30.05 16.15 3.84
C ARG A 13 -29.80 14.75 3.33
N VAL A 14 -28.61 14.23 3.58
CA VAL A 14 -28.15 12.92 3.09
C VAL A 14 -27.63 12.08 4.25
N ILE A 15 -27.48 10.78 4.04
CA ILE A 15 -26.77 9.92 5.00
C ILE A 15 -25.35 10.46 5.16
N ASP A 16 -24.86 10.51 6.40
CA ASP A 16 -23.52 11.02 6.68
C ASP A 16 -22.47 10.24 5.89
N PHE A 17 -21.58 10.94 5.19
CA PHE A 17 -20.59 10.34 4.29
C PHE A 17 -19.64 9.35 4.99
N ALA A 18 -19.50 9.44 6.33
CA ALA A 18 -18.72 8.50 7.11
C ALA A 18 -19.44 7.16 7.37
N ILE A 19 -20.72 7.05 7.03
CA ILE A 19 -21.55 5.85 7.23
C ILE A 19 -21.65 5.06 5.92
N LYS A 20 -21.31 3.77 5.98
CA LYS A 20 -21.55 2.84 4.89
C LYS A 20 -23.08 2.56 4.77
N PRO A 21 -23.74 2.93 3.65
CA PRO A 21 -25.15 2.63 3.45
C PRO A 21 -25.38 1.12 3.35
N ARG A 22 -26.56 0.68 3.80
CA ARG A 22 -27.02 -0.72 3.70
C ARG A 22 -28.37 -0.75 3.00
N ILE A 23 -28.60 -1.77 2.18
CA ILE A 23 -29.88 -1.91 1.48
C ILE A 23 -30.95 -2.34 2.49
N ASN A 24 -32.15 -1.79 2.33
CA ASN A 24 -33.29 -2.15 3.16
C ASN A 24 -33.75 -3.60 2.87
N LYS A 25 -34.53 -4.19 3.78
CA LYS A 25 -35.00 -5.58 3.62
C LYS A 25 -35.86 -5.81 2.38
N THR A 26 -36.47 -4.76 1.83
CA THR A 26 -37.33 -4.85 0.64
C THR A 26 -36.55 -4.79 -0.67
N GLY A 27 -35.25 -4.46 -0.66
CA GLY A 27 -34.43 -4.34 -1.87
C GLY A 27 -34.81 -3.16 -2.77
N THR A 28 -35.51 -2.17 -2.21
CA THR A 28 -36.06 -1.01 -2.96
C THR A 28 -35.44 0.32 -2.56
N GLY A 29 -34.54 0.32 -1.57
CA GLY A 29 -33.97 1.54 -0.99
C GLY A 29 -32.83 1.26 -0.03
N VAL A 30 -32.29 2.32 0.56
CA VAL A 30 -31.27 2.24 1.62
C VAL A 30 -31.97 2.28 3.00
N GLU A 31 -31.40 1.62 4.00
CA GLU A 31 -31.85 1.68 5.39
C GLU A 31 -31.63 3.08 5.96
N THR A 32 -32.71 3.72 6.41
CA THR A 32 -32.69 5.09 6.93
C THR A 32 -32.98 5.16 8.43
N LYS A 33 -33.46 4.07 9.05
CA LYS A 33 -33.78 4.05 10.49
C LYS A 33 -32.52 3.93 11.32
N GLY A 34 -32.37 4.84 12.29
CA GLY A 34 -31.22 4.85 13.21
C GLY A 34 -29.91 5.32 12.58
N VAL A 35 -29.93 5.76 11.32
CA VAL A 35 -28.75 6.27 10.61
C VAL A 35 -28.59 7.77 10.86
N LYS A 36 -27.35 8.24 11.03
CA LYS A 36 -27.03 9.66 11.15
C LYS A 36 -27.08 10.31 9.76
N PHE A 37 -27.70 11.49 9.70
CA PHE A 37 -27.74 12.31 8.50
C PHE A 37 -26.98 13.61 8.72
N SER A 38 -26.43 14.16 7.64
CA SER A 38 -25.71 15.43 7.63
C SER A 38 -26.09 16.25 6.39
N ILE A 39 -25.55 17.47 6.31
CA ILE A 39 -25.60 18.26 5.09
C ILE A 39 -24.74 17.60 4.02
N ASN A 40 -25.22 17.50 2.79
CA ASN A 40 -24.44 17.01 1.67
C ASN A 40 -23.12 17.81 1.55
N PRO A 41 -21.93 17.17 1.47
CA PRO A 41 -20.64 17.88 1.49
C PRO A 41 -20.52 18.97 0.42
N PHE A 42 -21.00 18.71 -0.81
CA PHE A 42 -20.98 19.72 -1.88
C PHE A 42 -21.89 20.91 -1.60
N CYS A 43 -23.02 20.69 -0.93
CA CYS A 43 -23.91 21.77 -0.50
C CYS A 43 -23.27 22.64 0.61
N ASP A 44 -22.43 22.04 1.45
CA ASP A 44 -21.71 22.76 2.49
C ASP A 44 -20.64 23.70 1.92
N ILE A 45 -19.98 23.27 0.84
CA ILE A 45 -19.04 24.07 0.03
C ILE A 45 -19.76 25.22 -0.69
N ALA A 46 -20.94 24.95 -1.26
CA ALA A 46 -21.77 25.98 -1.88
C ALA A 46 -22.17 27.07 -0.89
N LEU A 47 -22.52 26.67 0.34
CA LEU A 47 -22.81 27.61 1.41
C LEU A 47 -21.57 28.41 1.81
N GLU A 48 -20.43 27.76 2.01
CA GLU A 48 -19.17 28.44 2.36
C GLU A 48 -18.77 29.45 1.29
N GLU A 49 -18.88 29.11 0.00
CA GLU A 49 -18.52 30.07 -1.07
C GLU A 49 -19.42 31.30 -1.04
N SER A 50 -20.73 31.10 -0.81
CA SER A 50 -21.69 32.19 -0.66
C SER A 50 -21.30 33.13 0.49
N LEU A 51 -20.82 32.56 1.60
CA LEU A 51 -20.33 33.33 2.75
C LEU A 51 -19.02 34.06 2.44
N ARG A 52 -18.07 33.40 1.78
CA ARG A 52 -16.78 34.00 1.36
C ARG A 52 -16.97 35.15 0.38
N LEU A 53 -17.92 35.04 -0.56
CA LEU A 53 -18.28 36.15 -1.45
C LEU A 53 -18.72 37.39 -0.66
N ARG A 54 -19.53 37.19 0.39
CA ARG A 54 -19.95 38.27 1.30
C ARG A 54 -18.80 38.82 2.13
N GLU A 55 -17.86 37.98 2.58
CA GLU A 55 -16.69 38.42 3.34
C GLU A 55 -15.71 39.23 2.49
N LYS A 56 -15.50 38.83 1.23
CA LYS A 56 -14.67 39.57 0.27
C LYS A 56 -15.26 40.93 -0.06
N ASN A 57 -16.58 41.04 -0.14
CA ASN A 57 -17.28 42.31 -0.36
C ASN A 57 -18.68 42.31 0.27
N ALA A 58 -18.78 42.94 1.45
CA ALA A 58 -20.03 42.98 2.20
C ALA A 58 -21.15 43.76 1.49
N ASP A 59 -20.80 44.75 0.68
CA ASP A 59 -21.77 45.56 -0.06
C ASP A 59 -22.33 44.84 -1.30
N LEU A 60 -21.62 43.81 -1.78
CA LEU A 60 -22.00 43.02 -2.93
C LEU A 60 -23.14 42.05 -2.62
N VAL A 61 -23.18 41.45 -1.42
CA VAL A 61 -24.17 40.42 -1.07
C VAL A 61 -25.27 41.00 -0.18
N GLU A 62 -26.49 41.06 -0.71
CA GLU A 62 -27.68 41.53 0.02
C GLU A 62 -28.26 40.45 0.93
N ASN A 63 -28.33 39.20 0.46
CA ASN A 63 -28.96 38.09 1.19
C ASN A 63 -28.39 36.73 0.74
N ILE A 64 -28.25 35.80 1.69
CA ILE A 64 -27.94 34.39 1.46
C ILE A 64 -29.08 33.54 2.03
N HIS A 65 -29.93 33.00 1.15
CA HIS A 65 -31.07 32.16 1.49
C HIS A 65 -30.73 30.68 1.35
N ALA A 66 -30.90 29.88 2.41
CA ALA A 66 -30.72 28.43 2.33
C ALA A 66 -32.06 27.71 2.10
N VAL A 67 -32.15 26.83 1.09
CA VAL A 67 -33.37 26.06 0.82
C VAL A 67 -33.12 24.57 0.88
N SER A 68 -34.04 23.81 1.49
CA SER A 68 -34.00 22.36 1.49
C SER A 68 -35.38 21.79 1.14
N ILE A 69 -35.38 20.70 0.36
CA ILE A 69 -36.60 19.99 -0.08
C ILE A 69 -36.48 18.56 0.45
N GLY A 70 -37.47 18.10 1.22
CA GLY A 70 -37.41 16.78 1.84
C GLY A 70 -38.29 16.62 3.07
N PRO A 71 -37.99 15.65 3.96
CA PRO A 71 -38.78 15.42 5.17
C PRO A 71 -38.61 16.57 6.17
N THR A 72 -39.51 16.66 7.15
CA THR A 72 -39.45 17.67 8.23
C THR A 72 -38.08 17.72 8.93
N LYS A 73 -37.38 16.58 9.02
CA LYS A 73 -36.02 16.48 9.59
C LYS A 73 -34.94 17.22 8.79
N ALA A 74 -35.19 17.60 7.54
CA ALA A 74 -34.28 18.46 6.76
C ALA A 74 -34.15 19.87 7.37
N GLN A 75 -35.04 20.28 8.28
CA GLN A 75 -34.85 21.50 9.07
C GLN A 75 -33.54 21.50 9.86
N ASP A 76 -33.01 20.34 10.27
CA ASP A 76 -31.80 20.25 11.10
C ASP A 76 -30.56 20.75 10.34
N ILE A 77 -30.44 20.39 9.06
CA ILE A 77 -29.34 20.87 8.21
C ILE A 77 -29.51 22.34 7.82
N LEU A 78 -30.74 22.83 7.69
CA LEU A 78 -31.02 24.26 7.49
C LEU A 78 -30.59 25.06 8.71
N ARG A 79 -30.81 24.54 9.93
CA ARG A 79 -30.32 25.18 11.17
C ARG A 79 -28.79 25.24 11.21
N ILE A 80 -28.10 24.22 10.69
CA ILE A 80 -26.65 24.26 10.52
C ILE A 80 -26.25 25.36 9.52
N ALA A 81 -26.93 25.45 8.37
CA ALA A 81 -26.65 26.51 7.39
C ALA A 81 -26.83 27.93 7.97
N LEU A 82 -27.92 28.14 8.70
CA LEU A 82 -28.20 29.38 9.44
C LEU A 82 -27.14 29.69 10.52
N ALA A 83 -26.59 28.65 11.16
CA ALA A 83 -25.53 28.78 12.16
C ALA A 83 -24.17 29.10 11.54
N LYS A 84 -23.89 28.59 10.34
CA LYS A 84 -22.66 28.93 9.60
C LYS A 84 -22.69 30.36 9.06
N GLY A 85 -23.86 30.86 8.67
CA GLY A 85 -24.00 32.26 8.32
C GLY A 85 -25.12 32.61 7.33
N ALA A 86 -25.93 31.65 6.86
CA ALA A 86 -27.11 31.97 6.05
C ALA A 86 -28.06 32.89 6.82
N ASP A 87 -28.74 33.79 6.11
CA ASP A 87 -29.56 34.85 6.73
C ASP A 87 -30.93 34.31 7.15
N ASP A 88 -31.56 33.58 6.23
CA ASP A 88 -32.86 32.94 6.39
C ASP A 88 -32.90 31.63 5.60
N SER A 89 -33.99 30.88 5.77
CA SER A 89 -34.14 29.57 5.14
C SER A 89 -35.58 29.17 4.82
N THR A 90 -35.74 28.30 3.84
CA THR A 90 -37.02 27.66 3.50
C THR A 90 -36.88 26.14 3.48
N LEU A 91 -37.80 25.46 4.16
CA LEU A 91 -38.03 24.03 4.04
C LEU A 91 -39.28 23.80 3.18
N ILE A 92 -39.13 23.01 2.12
CA ILE A 92 -40.27 22.50 1.34
C ILE A 92 -40.47 21.04 1.76
N GLU A 93 -41.55 20.80 2.51
CA GLU A 93 -41.84 19.49 3.11
C GLU A 93 -42.50 18.55 2.10
N THR A 94 -41.83 17.43 1.79
CA THR A 94 -42.32 16.38 0.87
C THR A 94 -42.70 15.09 1.59
N GLY A 95 -42.66 15.09 2.93
CA GLY A 95 -42.76 13.88 3.73
C GLY A 95 -41.53 12.97 3.53
N ASP A 96 -41.72 11.66 3.61
CA ASP A 96 -40.66 10.67 3.38
C ASP A 96 -40.57 10.24 1.91
N VAL A 97 -41.23 10.95 1.00
CA VAL A 97 -41.20 10.66 -0.45
C VAL A 97 -39.87 11.15 -1.03
N GLU A 98 -39.18 10.27 -1.75
CA GLU A 98 -38.00 10.63 -2.54
C GLU A 98 -38.41 11.46 -3.75
N VAL A 99 -37.67 12.55 -3.99
CA VAL A 99 -38.01 13.58 -4.96
C VAL A 99 -36.93 13.60 -6.05
N GLU A 100 -37.35 13.54 -7.31
CA GLU A 100 -36.45 13.50 -8.45
C GLU A 100 -35.76 14.86 -8.71
N PRO A 101 -34.53 14.87 -9.26
CA PRO A 101 -33.80 16.10 -9.58
C PRO A 101 -34.61 17.14 -10.37
N LEU A 102 -35.46 16.70 -11.31
CA LEU A 102 -36.32 17.60 -12.09
C LEU A 102 -37.38 18.29 -11.24
N GLN A 103 -38.01 17.58 -10.31
CA GLN A 103 -39.00 18.13 -9.39
C GLN A 103 -38.31 19.09 -8.41
N VAL A 104 -37.13 18.72 -7.89
CA VAL A 104 -36.29 19.59 -7.06
C VAL A 104 -35.96 20.88 -7.80
N ALA A 105 -35.51 20.81 -9.05
CA ALA A 105 -35.21 21.99 -9.87
C ALA A 105 -36.42 22.90 -10.11
N LYS A 106 -37.62 22.33 -10.37
CA LYS A 106 -38.87 23.10 -10.50
C LYS A 106 -39.26 23.82 -9.21
N MET A 107 -39.10 23.16 -8.06
CA MET A 107 -39.36 23.75 -6.75
C MET A 107 -38.36 24.85 -6.42
N ILE A 108 -37.06 24.63 -6.68
CA ILE A 108 -36.02 25.66 -6.51
C ILE A 108 -36.31 26.86 -7.40
N LYS A 109 -36.75 26.66 -8.65
CA LYS A 109 -37.15 27.76 -9.54
C LYS A 109 -38.23 28.65 -8.92
N LYS A 110 -39.24 28.09 -8.25
CA LYS A 110 -40.26 28.90 -7.55
C LYS A 110 -39.64 29.73 -6.42
N VAL A 111 -38.69 29.17 -5.68
CA VAL A 111 -37.99 29.90 -4.61
C VAL A 111 -37.09 31.00 -5.19
N VAL A 112 -36.44 30.77 -6.33
CA VAL A 112 -35.71 31.81 -7.08
C VAL A 112 -36.65 32.96 -7.44
N ASP A 113 -37.82 32.65 -7.99
CA ASP A 113 -38.83 33.63 -8.37
C ASP A 113 -39.39 34.39 -7.14
N GLU A 114 -39.69 33.71 -6.03
CA GLU A 114 -40.18 34.32 -4.79
C GLU A 114 -39.16 35.25 -4.12
N ASN A 115 -37.90 34.81 -4.02
CA ASN A 115 -36.85 35.56 -3.33
C ASN A 115 -36.16 36.58 -4.24
N GLN A 116 -36.49 36.60 -5.54
CA GLN A 116 -35.81 37.41 -6.56
C GLN A 116 -34.29 37.16 -6.54
N SER A 117 -33.89 35.90 -6.39
CA SER A 117 -32.49 35.51 -6.41
C SER A 117 -31.90 35.76 -7.79
N ASN A 118 -30.65 36.20 -7.86
CA ASN A 118 -29.91 36.41 -9.12
C ASN A 118 -28.64 35.55 -9.21
N LEU A 119 -28.31 34.79 -8.17
CA LEU A 119 -27.23 33.82 -8.18
C LEU A 119 -27.70 32.58 -7.42
N VAL A 120 -27.58 31.40 -8.03
CA VAL A 120 -27.78 30.11 -7.34
C VAL A 120 -26.45 29.40 -7.25
N ILE A 121 -26.02 29.04 -6.03
CA ILE A 121 -24.84 28.23 -5.79
C ILE A 121 -25.29 26.94 -5.12
N LEU A 122 -25.07 25.80 -5.76
CA LEU A 122 -25.43 24.48 -5.22
C LEU A 122 -24.28 23.49 -5.36
N GLY A 123 -24.36 22.34 -4.69
CA GLY A 123 -23.37 21.28 -4.86
C GLY A 123 -23.43 20.64 -6.26
N LYS A 124 -22.30 20.12 -6.79
CA LYS A 124 -22.29 19.40 -8.08
C LYS A 124 -23.22 18.19 -8.10
N GLN A 125 -23.17 17.37 -7.04
CA GLN A 125 -23.99 16.17 -6.89
C GLN A 125 -24.39 15.99 -5.43
N ALA A 126 -25.41 15.17 -5.20
CA ALA A 126 -25.72 14.67 -3.87
C ALA A 126 -25.19 13.23 -3.76
N ILE A 127 -24.52 12.93 -2.65
CA ILE A 127 -23.83 11.64 -2.45
C ILE A 127 -24.76 10.43 -2.27
N ASP A 128 -26.07 10.66 -2.22
CA ASP A 128 -27.09 9.62 -2.09
C ASP A 128 -27.63 9.17 -3.46
N ASP A 129 -27.92 10.10 -4.36
CA ASP A 129 -28.41 9.82 -5.72
C ASP A 129 -27.33 9.86 -6.81
N ASP A 130 -26.16 10.42 -6.50
CA ASP A 130 -25.00 10.65 -7.38
C ASP A 130 -25.35 11.14 -8.80
N SER A 131 -26.46 11.88 -8.93
CA SER A 131 -27.04 12.14 -10.25
C SER A 131 -26.36 13.29 -11.01
N ASN A 132 -25.75 14.24 -10.30
CA ASN A 132 -25.15 15.47 -10.85
C ASN A 132 -26.07 16.17 -11.89
N GLN A 133 -27.36 16.37 -11.57
CA GLN A 133 -28.36 16.86 -12.55
C GLN A 133 -29.09 18.14 -12.14
N THR A 134 -29.40 18.30 -10.85
CA THR A 134 -30.32 19.35 -10.35
C THR A 134 -29.90 20.76 -10.78
N GLY A 135 -28.59 21.07 -10.73
CA GLY A 135 -28.08 22.41 -11.09
C GLY A 135 -28.27 22.73 -12.57
N GLN A 136 -27.91 21.78 -13.44
CA GLN A 136 -28.04 21.97 -14.89
C GLN A 136 -29.51 22.01 -15.33
N MET A 137 -30.37 21.18 -14.72
CA MET A 137 -31.82 21.22 -14.95
C MET A 137 -32.40 22.57 -14.53
N LEU A 138 -32.01 23.09 -13.37
CA LEU A 138 -32.44 24.40 -12.89
C LEU A 138 -32.01 25.52 -13.84
N ALA A 139 -30.76 25.51 -14.30
CA ALA A 139 -30.26 26.48 -15.27
C ALA A 139 -31.07 26.46 -16.57
N GLY A 140 -31.39 25.27 -17.10
CA GLY A 140 -32.25 25.11 -18.26
C GLY A 140 -33.68 25.64 -18.04
N LEU A 141 -34.28 25.36 -16.88
CA LEU A 141 -35.64 25.84 -16.52
C LEU A 141 -35.72 27.35 -16.32
N LEU A 142 -34.64 27.96 -15.83
CA LEU A 142 -34.52 29.42 -15.66
C LEU A 142 -34.07 30.12 -16.96
N ASN A 143 -33.57 29.37 -17.94
CA ASN A 143 -32.86 29.88 -19.11
C ASN A 143 -31.67 30.78 -18.70
N TRP A 144 -30.89 30.33 -17.70
CA TRP A 144 -29.73 31.04 -17.18
C TRP A 144 -28.40 30.38 -17.62
N PRO A 145 -27.32 31.15 -17.77
CA PRO A 145 -25.98 30.58 -17.90
C PRO A 145 -25.63 29.74 -16.67
N GLN A 146 -24.80 28.71 -16.90
CA GLN A 146 -24.32 27.82 -15.85
C GLN A 146 -22.80 27.65 -15.88
N ALA A 147 -22.23 27.43 -14.71
CA ALA A 147 -20.85 26.99 -14.56
C ALA A 147 -20.80 25.80 -13.57
N THR A 148 -20.57 24.60 -14.09
CA THR A 148 -20.52 23.39 -13.26
C THR A 148 -19.11 23.08 -12.75
N ASN A 149 -18.97 22.26 -11.71
CA ASN A 149 -17.67 21.86 -11.13
C ASN A 149 -16.74 23.04 -10.79
N ALA A 150 -17.27 24.13 -10.24
CA ALA A 150 -16.51 25.32 -9.93
C ALA A 150 -15.45 25.05 -8.86
N SER A 151 -14.20 25.46 -9.11
CA SER A 151 -13.06 25.45 -8.19
C SER A 151 -12.56 26.85 -7.83
N ASN A 152 -12.98 27.90 -8.55
CA ASN A 152 -12.84 29.30 -8.13
C ASN A 152 -14.01 30.14 -8.66
N VAL A 153 -14.46 31.13 -7.88
CA VAL A 153 -15.53 32.05 -8.26
C VAL A 153 -15.12 33.49 -7.94
N GLU A 154 -15.15 34.35 -8.96
CA GLU A 154 -14.92 35.79 -8.84
C GLU A 154 -16.08 36.57 -9.46
N VAL A 155 -16.65 37.49 -8.69
CA VAL A 155 -17.72 38.39 -9.17
C VAL A 155 -17.14 39.78 -9.37
N LYS A 156 -17.23 40.31 -10.59
CA LYS A 156 -16.73 41.64 -10.98
C LYS A 156 -17.87 42.43 -11.64
N GLY A 157 -18.57 43.23 -10.84
CA GLY A 157 -19.78 43.93 -11.28
C GLY A 157 -20.90 42.93 -11.59
N ASP A 158 -21.45 42.99 -12.81
CA ASP A 158 -22.48 42.05 -13.28
C ASP A 158 -21.89 40.81 -14.00
N GLU A 159 -20.56 40.69 -14.08
CA GLU A 159 -19.86 39.56 -14.67
C GLU A 159 -19.31 38.61 -13.60
N VAL A 160 -19.43 37.32 -13.84
CA VAL A 160 -18.91 36.28 -12.97
C VAL A 160 -17.91 35.43 -13.76
N TYR A 161 -16.73 35.28 -13.20
CA TYR A 161 -15.63 34.47 -13.71
C TYR A 161 -15.57 33.22 -12.85
N VAL A 162 -15.67 32.05 -13.47
CA VAL A 162 -15.67 30.76 -12.78
C VAL A 162 -14.62 29.85 -13.39
N THR A 163 -13.65 29.45 -12.59
CA THR A 163 -12.73 28.36 -12.94
C THR A 163 -13.43 27.04 -12.62
N ARG A 164 -13.42 26.11 -13.57
CA ARG A 164 -14.10 24.83 -13.49
C ARG A 164 -13.12 23.69 -13.66
N GLU A 165 -13.31 22.64 -12.89
CA GLU A 165 -12.61 21.37 -13.06
C GLU A 165 -13.21 20.59 -14.24
N VAL A 166 -12.34 20.21 -15.17
CA VAL A 166 -12.63 19.33 -16.31
C VAL A 166 -11.61 18.18 -16.31
N ASP A 167 -11.87 17.12 -17.08
CA ASP A 167 -11.07 15.90 -17.03
C ASP A 167 -9.56 16.12 -17.28
N GLY A 168 -9.21 17.12 -18.10
CA GLY A 168 -7.83 17.45 -18.46
C GLY A 168 -7.19 18.60 -17.67
N GLY A 169 -7.86 19.16 -16.67
CA GLY A 169 -7.38 20.32 -15.91
C GLY A 169 -8.48 21.33 -15.60
N GLU A 170 -8.25 22.60 -15.93
CA GLU A 170 -9.15 23.71 -15.60
C GLU A 170 -9.60 24.47 -16.85
N ASP A 171 -10.85 24.96 -16.83
CA ASP A 171 -11.40 25.87 -17.83
C ASP A 171 -11.99 27.11 -17.14
N ILE A 172 -11.80 28.30 -17.71
CA ILE A 172 -12.28 29.56 -17.14
C ILE A 172 -13.45 30.07 -17.97
N LEU A 173 -14.64 30.03 -17.39
CA LEU A 173 -15.84 30.59 -17.99
C LEU A 173 -16.12 31.99 -17.49
N LYS A 174 -16.73 32.77 -18.37
CA LYS A 174 -17.24 34.10 -18.06
C LYS A 174 -18.71 34.17 -18.45
N ALA A 175 -19.57 34.58 -17.52
CA ALA A 175 -20.99 34.79 -17.75
C ALA A 175 -21.49 36.05 -17.04
N LYS A 176 -22.67 36.54 -17.41
CA LYS A 176 -23.36 37.62 -16.70
C LYS A 176 -24.36 37.04 -15.70
N LEU A 177 -24.65 37.81 -14.65
CA LEU A 177 -25.81 37.56 -13.79
C LEU A 177 -27.12 37.76 -14.59
N PRO A 178 -28.19 36.99 -14.28
CA PRO A 178 -28.23 35.94 -13.27
C PRO A 178 -27.62 34.61 -13.75
N MET A 179 -27.13 33.77 -12.83
CA MET A 179 -26.49 32.50 -13.20
C MET A 179 -26.63 31.38 -12.15
N VAL A 180 -26.35 30.15 -12.57
CA VAL A 180 -26.28 28.96 -11.71
C VAL A 180 -24.84 28.43 -11.63
N ILE A 181 -24.32 28.20 -10.44
CA ILE A 181 -23.00 27.62 -10.19
C ILE A 181 -23.17 26.31 -9.43
N THR A 182 -22.47 25.26 -9.87
CA THR A 182 -22.35 24.03 -9.07
C THR A 182 -20.92 23.85 -8.58
N THR A 183 -20.71 23.56 -7.30
CA THR A 183 -19.39 23.56 -6.66
C THR A 183 -18.70 22.20 -6.67
N ASP A 184 -17.39 22.20 -6.91
CA ASP A 184 -16.51 21.04 -6.70
C ASP A 184 -15.91 21.03 -5.28
N LEU A 185 -15.35 19.89 -4.85
CA LEU A 185 -14.66 19.75 -3.56
C LEU A 185 -13.48 20.71 -3.40
N ARG A 186 -12.83 21.09 -4.50
CA ARG A 186 -11.61 21.94 -4.49
C ARG A 186 -11.88 23.43 -4.24
N LEU A 187 -13.14 23.87 -4.32
CA LEU A 187 -13.48 25.29 -4.27
C LEU A 187 -13.10 25.96 -2.94
N ASN A 188 -13.39 25.29 -1.82
CA ASN A 188 -13.12 25.81 -0.49
C ASN A 188 -13.20 24.72 0.59
N GLU A 189 -12.85 25.11 1.81
CA GLU A 189 -13.04 24.30 3.02
C GLU A 189 -14.16 24.92 3.87
N PRO A 190 -15.29 24.22 4.08
CA PRO A 190 -16.41 24.74 4.86
C PRO A 190 -16.05 24.98 6.32
N ARG A 191 -16.41 26.15 6.85
CA ARG A 191 -16.20 26.46 8.28
C ARG A 191 -17.09 25.63 9.20
N TYR A 192 -16.66 25.48 10.44
CA TYR A 192 -17.51 24.96 11.52
C TYR A 192 -18.39 26.06 12.10
N ALA A 193 -19.62 25.71 12.48
CA ALA A 193 -20.50 26.60 13.23
C ALA A 193 -20.11 26.61 14.71
N SER A 194 -19.84 27.78 15.29
CA SER A 194 -19.58 27.91 16.72
C SER A 194 -20.85 27.61 17.54
N LEU A 195 -20.68 27.14 18.78
CA LEU A 195 -21.79 26.83 19.69
C LEU A 195 -22.72 28.04 19.88
N GLN A 196 -22.15 29.25 19.97
CA GLN A 196 -22.93 30.49 20.08
C GLN A 196 -23.80 30.73 18.85
N ASN A 197 -23.26 30.50 17.65
CA ASN A 197 -24.00 30.69 16.40
C ASN A 197 -25.09 29.63 16.23
N ILE A 198 -24.86 28.39 16.66
CA ILE A 198 -25.89 27.33 16.69
C ILE A 198 -27.08 27.76 17.56
N MET A 199 -26.82 28.39 18.71
CA MET A 199 -27.87 28.89 19.59
C MET A 199 -28.63 30.08 18.97
N LYS A 200 -27.94 30.99 18.28
CA LYS A 200 -28.58 32.10 17.54
C LYS A 200 -29.41 31.60 16.36
N ALA A 201 -28.96 30.56 15.67
CA ALA A 201 -29.63 29.99 14.50
C ALA A 201 -31.03 29.45 14.82
N LYS A 202 -31.30 29.02 16.05
CA LYS A 202 -32.66 28.61 16.49
C LYS A 202 -33.68 29.75 16.42
N LYS A 203 -33.24 31.00 16.53
CA LYS A 203 -34.09 32.20 16.46
C LYS A 203 -34.23 32.77 15.04
N LYS A 204 -33.35 32.38 14.11
CA LYS A 204 -33.41 32.86 12.73
C LYS A 204 -34.65 32.31 12.00
N PRO A 205 -35.21 33.06 11.03
CA PRO A 205 -36.39 32.65 10.28
C PRO A 205 -36.16 31.34 9.51
N LEU A 206 -37.13 30.43 9.62
CA LEU A 206 -37.22 29.21 8.82
C LEU A 206 -38.68 29.08 8.34
N LYS A 207 -38.91 29.43 7.08
CA LYS A 207 -40.21 29.29 6.41
C LYS A 207 -40.44 27.81 6.09
N LYS A 208 -41.63 27.30 6.38
CA LYS A 208 -42.04 25.94 6.01
C LYS A 208 -43.15 26.04 4.96
N LEU A 209 -42.98 25.33 3.86
CA LEU A 209 -43.93 25.23 2.76
C LEU A 209 -44.26 23.77 2.51
N LYS A 210 -45.50 23.48 2.12
CA LYS A 210 -45.86 22.19 1.53
C LYS A 210 -45.64 22.26 0.03
N VAL A 211 -45.45 21.10 -0.61
CA VAL A 211 -45.33 21.02 -2.08
C VAL A 211 -46.57 21.61 -2.79
N SER A 212 -47.76 21.39 -2.23
CA SER A 212 -49.02 21.94 -2.73
C SER A 212 -49.05 23.47 -2.73
N ASP A 213 -48.36 24.12 -1.78
CA ASP A 213 -48.34 25.59 -1.66
C ASP A 213 -47.58 26.23 -2.84
N LEU A 214 -46.75 25.45 -3.53
CA LEU A 214 -45.98 25.85 -4.72
C LEU A 214 -46.68 25.50 -6.04
N GLY A 215 -47.85 24.86 -5.97
CA GLY A 215 -48.60 24.40 -7.15
C GLY A 215 -47.99 23.19 -7.84
N PHE A 216 -47.34 22.30 -7.08
CA PHE A 216 -46.79 21.04 -7.59
C PHE A 216 -47.43 19.85 -6.88
N ASP A 217 -47.40 18.70 -7.58
CA ASP A 217 -47.60 17.37 -7.00
C ASP A 217 -46.29 16.57 -7.15
N VAL A 218 -45.95 15.77 -6.14
CA VAL A 218 -44.79 14.88 -6.20
C VAL A 218 -45.20 13.60 -6.92
N GLU A 219 -45.09 13.59 -8.24
CA GLU A 219 -45.29 12.41 -9.08
C GLU A 219 -43.97 12.02 -9.76
N ASN A 220 -43.38 10.91 -9.31
CA ASN A 220 -42.12 10.41 -9.84
C ASN A 220 -42.36 9.78 -11.22
N LYS A 221 -41.50 10.11 -12.18
CA LYS A 221 -41.53 9.55 -13.54
C LYS A 221 -40.68 8.29 -13.66
N LEU A 222 -39.77 8.08 -12.71
CA LEU A 222 -38.88 6.93 -12.63
C LEU A 222 -39.34 6.01 -11.50
N GLU A 223 -39.36 4.73 -11.80
CA GLU A 223 -39.63 3.67 -10.82
C GLU A 223 -38.35 2.88 -10.55
N VAL A 224 -37.96 2.79 -9.29
CA VAL A 224 -36.82 1.96 -8.87
C VAL A 224 -37.29 0.51 -8.74
N LEU A 225 -36.93 -0.32 -9.72
CA LEU A 225 -37.32 -1.72 -9.74
C LEU A 225 -36.57 -2.57 -8.71
N LYS A 226 -35.28 -2.29 -8.51
CA LYS A 226 -34.39 -3.10 -7.66
C LYS A 226 -33.13 -2.33 -7.28
N ILE A 227 -32.67 -2.52 -6.05
CA ILE A 227 -31.35 -2.09 -5.57
C ILE A 227 -30.64 -3.32 -5.00
N GLU A 228 -29.40 -3.54 -5.43
CA GLU A 228 -28.56 -4.66 -4.99
C GLU A 228 -27.19 -4.18 -4.55
N GLU A 229 -26.55 -4.91 -3.63
CA GLU A 229 -25.18 -4.60 -3.26
C GLU A 229 -24.28 -4.90 -4.48
N PRO A 230 -23.28 -4.06 -4.76
CA PRO A 230 -22.31 -4.39 -5.79
C PRO A 230 -21.65 -5.74 -5.44
N SER A 231 -21.27 -6.51 -6.46
CA SER A 231 -20.59 -7.78 -6.27
C SER A 231 -19.44 -7.61 -5.27
N THR A 232 -19.42 -8.43 -4.22
CA THR A 232 -18.33 -8.39 -3.24
C THR A 232 -17.02 -8.62 -3.98
N ARG A 233 -16.13 -7.63 -3.91
CA ARG A 233 -14.77 -7.80 -4.43
C ARG A 233 -14.17 -9.00 -3.69
N LYS A 234 -13.63 -9.97 -4.44
CA LYS A 234 -12.84 -11.05 -3.85
C LYS A 234 -11.76 -10.44 -2.97
N ALA A 235 -11.47 -11.08 -1.84
CA ALA A 235 -10.43 -10.60 -0.92
C ALA A 235 -9.16 -10.30 -1.72
N GLY A 236 -8.66 -9.07 -1.58
CA GLY A 236 -7.37 -8.71 -2.16
C GLY A 236 -6.26 -9.49 -1.46
N VAL A 237 -5.18 -9.76 -2.19
CA VAL A 237 -3.98 -10.34 -1.61
C VAL A 237 -3.20 -9.21 -0.92
N LYS A 238 -2.77 -9.43 0.32
CA LYS A 238 -1.81 -8.53 0.98
C LYS A 238 -0.43 -8.90 0.48
N LEU A 239 0.22 -7.93 -0.15
CA LEU A 239 1.60 -8.03 -0.59
C LEU A 239 2.46 -7.48 0.55
N TYR A 240 3.39 -8.29 1.05
CA TYR A 240 4.13 -7.99 2.28
C TYR A 240 5.44 -7.26 1.99
N HIS A 241 5.87 -7.25 0.73
CA HIS A 241 7.08 -6.59 0.27
C HIS A 241 6.82 -5.69 -0.94
N VAL A 242 7.59 -4.61 -1.09
CA VAL A 242 7.59 -3.79 -2.33
C VAL A 242 8.03 -4.66 -3.52
N ILE A 243 8.88 -5.65 -3.26
CA ILE A 243 9.23 -6.76 -4.15
C ILE A 243 7.98 -7.46 -4.66
N ASP A 244 6.97 -7.73 -3.84
CA ASP A 244 5.76 -8.44 -4.26
C ASP A 244 4.88 -7.57 -5.18
N PHE A 245 4.92 -6.24 -5.04
CA PHE A 245 4.21 -5.32 -5.92
C PHE A 245 4.95 -5.08 -7.24
N SER A 246 6.28 -4.95 -7.17
CA SER A 246 7.13 -4.94 -8.35
C SER A 246 7.09 -6.30 -9.03
N ASP A 247 7.11 -7.42 -8.34
CA ASP A 247 7.02 -8.78 -8.87
C ASP A 247 5.64 -9.05 -9.45
N PHE A 248 4.56 -8.47 -8.90
CA PHE A 248 3.23 -8.54 -9.53
C PHE A 248 3.18 -7.78 -10.87
N LEU A 249 3.77 -6.57 -10.93
CA LEU A 249 3.88 -5.78 -12.17
C LEU A 249 4.96 -6.31 -13.13
N PHE A 250 6.04 -6.89 -12.60
CA PHE A 250 7.20 -7.43 -13.29
C PHE A 250 6.90 -8.82 -13.82
N PHE A 251 6.10 -9.64 -13.14
CA PHE A 251 5.52 -10.84 -13.75
C PHE A 251 4.61 -10.45 -14.91
N PHE A 252 3.78 -9.42 -14.78
CA PHE A 252 2.89 -8.99 -15.88
C PHE A 252 3.67 -8.42 -17.08
N PHE A 253 4.78 -7.71 -16.85
CA PHE A 253 5.62 -7.10 -17.90
C PHE A 253 6.69 -8.05 -18.50
N VAL A 254 7.28 -8.96 -17.72
CA VAL A 254 8.19 -10.00 -18.23
C VAL A 254 7.39 -11.09 -18.97
N TYR A 255 6.15 -11.35 -18.57
CA TYR A 255 5.24 -12.28 -19.25
C TYR A 255 4.77 -11.80 -20.62
N THR A 256 4.57 -10.49 -20.82
CA THR A 256 4.18 -9.94 -22.13
C THR A 256 5.31 -10.01 -23.16
N LYS A 257 6.59 -10.00 -22.75
CA LYS A 257 7.73 -10.23 -23.66
C LYS A 257 8.03 -11.71 -23.96
N ASN A 258 7.72 -12.63 -23.05
CA ASN A 258 7.91 -14.06 -23.28
C ASN A 258 6.83 -14.70 -24.18
N GLN A 259 5.70 -14.01 -24.45
CA GLN A 259 4.71 -14.48 -25.41
C GLN A 259 5.22 -14.51 -26.86
N GLU A 260 6.25 -13.75 -27.20
CA GLU A 260 6.78 -13.73 -28.58
C GLU A 260 7.60 -14.99 -28.93
N ASN A 261 8.03 -15.79 -27.94
CA ASN A 261 8.90 -16.96 -28.18
C ASN A 261 8.40 -18.30 -27.59
N CYS A 262 7.31 -18.32 -26.81
CA CYS A 262 6.76 -19.55 -26.22
C CYS A 262 5.32 -19.82 -26.72
N ASN A 263 5.14 -20.87 -27.52
CA ASN A 263 3.86 -21.21 -28.16
C ASN A 263 2.75 -21.74 -27.22
N TYR A 264 2.93 -21.79 -25.90
CA TYR A 264 1.88 -22.27 -24.97
C TYR A 264 1.93 -21.57 -23.60
N PRO A 265 0.78 -21.23 -22.98
CA PRO A 265 0.73 -20.56 -21.68
C PRO A 265 1.00 -21.54 -20.50
N PRO A 266 1.70 -21.10 -19.44
CA PRO A 266 1.83 -21.88 -18.20
C PRO A 266 0.50 -22.00 -17.46
N LEU A 267 0.30 -23.12 -16.74
CA LEU A 267 -0.90 -23.38 -15.94
C LEU A 267 -0.65 -22.96 -14.49
N PHE A 268 -1.34 -21.91 -14.04
CA PHE A 268 -1.29 -21.44 -12.65
C PHE A 268 -2.34 -22.15 -11.79
N LEU A 269 -1.90 -22.81 -10.71
CA LEU A 269 -2.79 -23.46 -9.74
C LEU A 269 -2.66 -22.79 -8.37
N PHE A 270 -3.73 -22.14 -7.94
CA PHE A 270 -3.80 -21.45 -6.65
C PHE A 270 -4.15 -22.43 -5.53
N PHE A 271 -3.36 -22.45 -4.47
CA PHE A 271 -3.49 -23.38 -3.33
C PHE A 271 -4.47 -22.88 -2.25
N SER A 272 -5.43 -22.01 -2.59
CA SER A 272 -6.51 -21.63 -1.67
C SER A 272 -7.60 -22.72 -1.58
N ILE A 273 -7.40 -23.87 -2.24
CA ILE A 273 -8.37 -24.96 -2.39
C ILE A 273 -7.72 -26.26 -1.88
N ALA A 274 -8.50 -27.13 -1.24
CA ALA A 274 -8.03 -28.40 -0.67
C ALA A 274 -7.15 -29.22 -1.65
N MET A 275 -6.17 -29.97 -1.14
CA MET A 275 -5.20 -30.75 -1.94
C MET A 275 -5.87 -31.64 -3.01
N ASP A 276 -7.04 -32.21 -2.72
CA ASP A 276 -7.80 -33.03 -3.65
C ASP A 276 -8.23 -32.25 -4.91
N THR A 277 -8.60 -30.98 -4.76
CA THR A 277 -8.95 -30.11 -5.89
C THR A 277 -7.72 -29.70 -6.70
N THR A 278 -6.57 -29.49 -6.05
CA THR A 278 -5.31 -29.24 -6.76
C THR A 278 -4.95 -30.43 -7.65
N PHE A 279 -5.07 -31.66 -7.14
CA PHE A 279 -4.83 -32.87 -7.91
C PHE A 279 -5.79 -33.01 -9.10
N GLU A 280 -7.09 -32.77 -8.91
CA GLU A 280 -8.09 -32.86 -9.97
C GLU A 280 -7.84 -31.86 -11.12
N ILE A 281 -7.54 -30.60 -10.80
CA ILE A 281 -7.26 -29.59 -11.83
C ILE A 281 -5.94 -29.91 -12.55
N THR A 282 -4.92 -30.35 -11.81
CA THR A 282 -3.62 -30.68 -12.38
C THR A 282 -3.73 -31.85 -13.36
N THR A 283 -4.42 -32.92 -12.96
CA THR A 283 -4.60 -34.11 -13.81
C THR A 283 -5.36 -33.77 -15.08
N LYS A 284 -6.41 -32.94 -15.00
CA LYS A 284 -7.16 -32.49 -16.18
C LYS A 284 -6.28 -31.75 -17.19
N ALA A 285 -5.44 -30.82 -16.72
CA ALA A 285 -4.57 -30.06 -17.62
C ALA A 285 -3.45 -30.94 -18.24
N ILE A 286 -2.91 -31.88 -17.46
CA ILE A 286 -1.94 -32.85 -17.98
C ILE A 286 -2.60 -33.77 -19.02
N ASP A 287 -3.82 -34.24 -18.77
CA ASP A 287 -4.58 -35.05 -19.72
C ASP A 287 -4.81 -34.34 -21.05
N GLU A 288 -5.24 -33.07 -21.00
CA GLU A 288 -5.40 -32.23 -22.19
C GLU A 288 -4.07 -32.07 -22.95
N ARG A 289 -2.95 -31.96 -22.22
CA ARG A 289 -1.63 -31.85 -22.84
C ARG A 289 -1.19 -33.17 -23.49
N ILE A 290 -1.40 -34.30 -22.82
CA ILE A 290 -1.09 -35.64 -23.35
C ILE A 290 -1.92 -35.92 -24.61
N ALA A 291 -3.22 -35.58 -24.60
CA ALA A 291 -4.10 -35.78 -25.75
C ALA A 291 -3.64 -35.03 -27.02
N ASN A 292 -2.96 -33.89 -26.83
CA ASN A 292 -2.45 -33.04 -27.91
C ASN A 292 -0.96 -33.27 -28.23
N HIS A 293 -0.29 -34.18 -27.52
CA HIS A 293 1.13 -34.44 -27.70
C HIS A 293 1.35 -35.66 -28.60
N SER A 294 2.19 -35.53 -29.64
CA SER A 294 2.35 -36.59 -30.65
C SER A 294 3.23 -37.76 -30.21
N PHE A 295 4.10 -37.56 -29.21
CA PHE A 295 5.08 -38.55 -28.72
C PHE A 295 5.96 -39.19 -29.82
N THR A 296 6.16 -38.45 -30.92
CA THR A 296 6.98 -38.90 -32.06
C THR A 296 8.41 -38.36 -31.95
N ASP A 297 8.57 -37.05 -31.83
CA ASP A 297 9.88 -36.39 -31.90
C ASP A 297 10.53 -36.10 -30.54
N LYS A 298 9.74 -35.95 -29.46
CA LYS A 298 10.23 -35.63 -28.12
C LYS A 298 9.31 -36.19 -27.02
N PRO A 299 9.81 -36.36 -25.77
CA PRO A 299 8.96 -36.68 -24.62
C PRO A 299 8.17 -35.44 -24.17
N LEU A 300 7.15 -35.65 -23.34
CA LEU A 300 6.44 -34.58 -22.65
C LEU A 300 7.12 -34.28 -21.30
N ILE A 301 7.67 -33.09 -21.14
CA ILE A 301 8.35 -32.68 -19.90
C ILE A 301 7.48 -31.69 -19.13
N ILE A 302 7.10 -32.07 -17.92
CA ILE A 302 6.25 -31.30 -17.02
C ILE A 302 7.13 -30.79 -15.88
N GLY A 303 7.38 -29.48 -15.84
CA GLY A 303 8.05 -28.85 -14.72
C GLY A 303 7.05 -28.50 -13.62
N LEU A 304 7.41 -28.75 -12.37
CA LEU A 304 6.63 -28.39 -11.20
C LEU A 304 7.44 -27.54 -10.25
N ASN A 305 6.89 -26.39 -9.86
CA ASN A 305 7.43 -25.49 -8.85
C ASN A 305 6.52 -25.45 -7.62
N GLY A 306 7.11 -25.36 -6.43
CA GLY A 306 6.38 -25.03 -5.21
C GLY A 306 7.31 -24.83 -4.02
N PRO A 307 6.96 -23.98 -3.03
CA PRO A 307 7.77 -23.74 -1.84
C PRO A 307 8.17 -25.05 -1.13
N GLN A 308 9.30 -25.05 -0.42
CA GLN A 308 9.67 -26.21 0.40
C GLN A 308 8.57 -26.46 1.45
N GLY A 309 8.07 -27.70 1.57
CA GLY A 309 6.95 -28.02 2.46
C GLY A 309 5.54 -27.83 1.88
N SER A 310 5.40 -27.34 0.64
CA SER A 310 4.10 -27.16 -0.06
C SER A 310 3.36 -28.45 -0.46
N GLY A 311 3.90 -29.63 -0.14
CA GLY A 311 3.34 -30.90 -0.61
C GLY A 311 3.67 -31.26 -2.06
N LYS A 312 4.60 -30.55 -2.72
CA LYS A 312 5.03 -30.85 -4.11
C LYS A 312 5.37 -32.32 -4.37
N SER A 313 6.19 -32.93 -3.51
CA SER A 313 6.61 -34.32 -3.67
C SER A 313 5.44 -35.31 -3.48
N TYR A 314 4.47 -34.94 -2.64
CA TYR A 314 3.25 -35.71 -2.46
C TYR A 314 2.37 -35.66 -3.71
N LEU A 315 2.16 -34.45 -4.27
CA LEU A 315 1.43 -34.26 -5.52
C LEU A 315 2.11 -34.99 -6.68
N THR A 316 3.43 -34.89 -6.84
CA THR A 316 4.16 -35.54 -7.94
C THR A 316 4.10 -37.05 -7.85
N ASN A 317 4.13 -37.62 -6.64
CA ASN A 317 3.95 -39.06 -6.44
C ASN A 317 2.56 -39.50 -6.91
N GLN A 318 1.49 -38.81 -6.47
CA GLN A 318 0.12 -39.14 -6.92
C GLN A 318 -0.05 -38.96 -8.43
N LEU A 319 0.51 -37.90 -9.02
CA LEU A 319 0.47 -37.68 -10.46
C LEU A 319 1.18 -38.80 -11.22
N THR A 320 2.32 -39.26 -10.72
CA THR A 320 3.08 -40.36 -11.34
C THR A 320 2.28 -41.66 -11.30
N GLU A 321 1.65 -41.99 -10.17
CA GLU A 321 0.76 -43.17 -10.04
C GLU A 321 -0.44 -43.08 -10.97
N TYR A 322 -1.08 -41.90 -11.03
CA TYR A 322 -2.21 -41.63 -11.93
C TYR A 322 -1.84 -41.82 -13.40
N LEU A 323 -0.74 -41.21 -13.86
CA LEU A 323 -0.32 -41.29 -15.25
C LEU A 323 0.11 -42.71 -15.63
N THR A 324 0.81 -43.40 -14.74
CA THR A 324 1.23 -44.79 -14.95
C THR A 324 0.03 -45.74 -15.06
N SER A 325 -1.01 -45.53 -14.24
CA SER A 325 -2.22 -46.36 -14.26
C SER A 325 -3.12 -46.07 -15.46
N LYS A 326 -3.35 -44.78 -15.78
CA LYS A 326 -4.24 -44.36 -16.87
C LYS A 326 -3.61 -44.55 -18.26
N TYR A 327 -2.33 -44.23 -18.40
CA TYR A 327 -1.59 -44.29 -19.65
C TYR A 327 -0.54 -45.40 -19.62
N SER A 328 -0.96 -46.64 -19.37
CA SER A 328 -0.08 -47.81 -19.20
C SER A 328 0.85 -48.14 -20.38
N LYS A 329 0.63 -47.53 -21.55
CA LYS A 329 1.51 -47.63 -22.73
C LYS A 329 2.62 -46.59 -22.77
N LEU A 330 2.54 -45.54 -21.95
CA LEU A 330 3.51 -44.46 -21.85
C LEU A 330 4.39 -44.68 -20.63
N THR A 331 5.70 -44.53 -20.81
CA THR A 331 6.67 -44.62 -19.72
C THR A 331 6.75 -43.28 -19.00
N THR A 332 6.38 -43.23 -17.72
CA THR A 332 6.42 -42.02 -16.89
C THR A 332 7.52 -42.12 -15.84
N ILE A 333 8.24 -41.02 -15.58
CA ILE A 333 9.22 -40.93 -14.49
C ILE A 333 9.07 -39.62 -13.73
N GLN A 334 9.32 -39.67 -12.43
CA GLN A 334 9.50 -38.51 -11.56
C GLN A 334 10.99 -38.28 -11.29
N ILE A 335 11.41 -37.03 -11.41
CA ILE A 335 12.78 -36.59 -11.15
C ILE A 335 12.71 -35.36 -10.24
N SER A 336 13.47 -35.34 -9.14
CA SER A 336 13.58 -34.17 -8.27
C SER A 336 14.83 -33.37 -8.59
N MET A 337 14.75 -32.04 -8.51
CA MET A 337 15.93 -31.16 -8.48
C MET A 337 16.86 -31.53 -7.32
N ASP A 338 16.28 -31.95 -6.19
CA ASP A 338 17.04 -32.32 -5.00
C ASP A 338 17.93 -33.57 -5.22
N ASP A 339 17.59 -34.43 -6.20
CA ASP A 339 18.42 -35.60 -6.53
C ASP A 339 19.78 -35.21 -7.13
N PHE A 340 19.89 -33.98 -7.63
CA PHE A 340 21.07 -33.43 -8.29
C PHE A 340 21.86 -32.46 -7.40
N TYR A 341 21.66 -32.47 -6.08
CA TYR A 341 22.61 -31.80 -5.19
C TYR A 341 24.04 -32.35 -5.41
N LEU A 342 25.02 -31.48 -5.14
CA LEU A 342 26.42 -31.86 -5.13
C LEU A 342 26.69 -32.95 -4.09
N THR A 343 27.71 -33.78 -4.34
CA THR A 343 28.16 -34.74 -3.32
C THR A 343 28.66 -34.00 -2.09
N LYS A 344 28.66 -34.66 -0.92
CA LYS A 344 29.16 -34.07 0.32
C LYS A 344 30.57 -33.52 0.16
N SER A 345 31.44 -34.27 -0.53
CA SER A 345 32.82 -33.85 -0.81
C SER A 345 32.89 -32.58 -1.66
N ASP A 346 32.01 -32.42 -2.66
CA ASP A 346 32.01 -31.23 -3.50
C ASP A 346 31.36 -30.03 -2.79
N GLN A 347 30.35 -30.28 -1.96
CA GLN A 347 29.73 -29.25 -1.12
C GLN A 347 30.70 -28.70 -0.07
N ASP A 348 31.56 -29.54 0.49
CA ASP A 348 32.62 -29.13 1.43
C ASP A 348 33.64 -28.20 0.75
N LYS A 349 34.04 -28.51 -0.49
CA LYS A 349 34.92 -27.62 -1.28
C LYS A 349 34.32 -26.25 -1.50
N ILE A 350 33.02 -26.16 -1.79
CA ILE A 350 32.33 -24.87 -1.92
C ILE A 350 32.34 -24.14 -0.59
N THR A 351 31.99 -24.83 0.50
CA THR A 351 31.92 -24.25 1.85
C THR A 351 33.25 -23.70 2.33
N GLU A 352 34.36 -24.36 1.99
CA GLU A 352 35.74 -23.93 2.30
C GLU A 352 36.20 -22.72 1.47
N THR A 353 35.66 -22.55 0.26
CA THR A 353 36.13 -21.52 -0.69
C THR A 353 35.26 -20.27 -0.75
N THR A 354 33.98 -20.35 -0.37
CA THR A 354 33.04 -19.22 -0.41
C THR A 354 32.96 -18.45 0.91
N ASP A 355 32.90 -17.11 0.82
CA ASP A 355 32.55 -16.24 1.95
C ASP A 355 31.03 -16.06 2.10
N ASN A 356 30.25 -16.51 1.11
CA ASN A 356 28.80 -16.40 1.09
C ASN A 356 28.14 -17.49 1.97
N PRO A 357 27.51 -17.13 3.10
CA PRO A 357 26.87 -18.09 4.00
C PRO A 357 25.70 -18.86 3.35
N LEU A 358 25.08 -18.32 2.30
CA LEU A 358 23.95 -18.95 1.60
C LEU A 358 24.35 -20.19 0.80
N LEU A 359 25.64 -20.31 0.47
CA LEU A 359 26.19 -21.46 -0.26
C LEU A 359 26.80 -22.52 0.66
N LYS A 360 26.82 -22.29 1.99
CA LYS A 360 27.37 -23.20 3.00
C LYS A 360 26.39 -24.31 3.41
N GLY A 361 25.79 -24.94 2.41
CA GLY A 361 24.76 -25.96 2.56
C GLY A 361 24.14 -26.31 1.20
N ARG A 362 23.12 -27.16 1.20
CA ARG A 362 22.37 -27.52 -0.02
C ARG A 362 21.06 -26.74 -0.08
N GLY A 363 20.59 -26.41 -1.29
CA GLY A 363 19.24 -25.88 -1.49
C GLY A 363 19.18 -24.75 -2.51
N LEU A 364 20.01 -23.74 -2.32
CA LEU A 364 20.02 -22.54 -3.15
C LEU A 364 20.77 -22.78 -4.48
N PRO A 365 20.48 -21.96 -5.52
CA PRO A 365 21.24 -21.97 -6.77
C PRO A 365 22.75 -21.89 -6.53
N GLY A 366 23.50 -22.77 -7.19
CA GLY A 366 24.95 -22.95 -6.99
C GLY A 366 25.33 -24.20 -6.20
N THR A 367 24.36 -24.91 -5.63
CA THR A 367 24.60 -26.13 -4.80
C THR A 367 24.27 -27.45 -5.51
N HIS A 368 24.09 -27.42 -6.83
CA HIS A 368 23.66 -28.57 -7.64
C HIS A 368 24.71 -28.97 -8.70
N ASP A 369 24.77 -30.25 -9.02
CA ASP A 369 25.56 -30.82 -10.10
C ASP A 369 24.87 -30.57 -11.46
N LEU A 370 24.99 -29.33 -11.95
CA LEU A 370 24.36 -28.91 -13.20
C LEU A 370 24.82 -29.72 -14.41
N LYS A 371 26.08 -30.17 -14.43
CA LYS A 371 26.60 -30.98 -15.53
C LYS A 371 25.87 -32.33 -15.62
N LEU A 372 25.67 -32.99 -14.48
CA LEU A 372 24.90 -34.22 -14.42
C LEU A 372 23.43 -34.00 -14.77
N LEU A 373 22.83 -32.91 -14.26
CA LEU A 373 21.43 -32.55 -14.54
C LEU A 373 21.20 -32.33 -16.04
N TYR A 374 22.01 -31.48 -16.68
CA TYR A 374 21.90 -31.20 -18.11
C TYR A 374 22.16 -32.42 -18.98
N SER A 375 23.18 -33.20 -18.67
CA SER A 375 23.48 -34.42 -19.43
C SER A 375 22.37 -35.47 -19.32
N THR A 376 21.68 -35.55 -18.18
CA THR A 376 20.50 -36.40 -17.98
C THR A 376 19.35 -35.97 -18.88
N PHE A 377 18.95 -34.69 -18.85
CA PHE A 377 17.86 -34.17 -19.69
C PHE A 377 18.19 -34.29 -21.18
N LYS A 378 19.42 -33.97 -21.58
CA LYS A 378 19.87 -34.12 -22.96
C LYS A 378 19.83 -35.57 -23.43
N SER A 379 20.15 -36.53 -22.55
CA SER A 379 20.09 -37.96 -22.87
C SER A 379 18.65 -38.47 -23.03
N ILE A 380 17.72 -37.95 -22.21
CA ILE A 380 16.29 -38.29 -22.28
C ILE A 380 15.66 -37.70 -23.55
N VAL A 381 15.91 -36.41 -23.84
CA VAL A 381 15.28 -35.70 -24.97
C VAL A 381 15.95 -36.02 -26.29
N GLY A 382 17.29 -35.97 -26.34
CA GLY A 382 18.05 -36.04 -27.59
C GLY A 382 17.96 -37.37 -28.33
N ASN A 383 17.69 -38.46 -27.61
CA ASN A 383 17.61 -39.82 -28.18
C ASN A 383 16.16 -40.31 -28.37
N TYR A 384 15.17 -39.47 -28.01
CA TYR A 384 13.78 -39.90 -27.97
C TYR A 384 13.19 -40.23 -29.35
N LYS A 385 13.57 -39.47 -30.39
CA LYS A 385 13.11 -39.69 -31.77
C LYS A 385 13.50 -41.07 -32.29
N ASP A 386 14.69 -41.53 -31.93
CA ASP A 386 15.19 -42.86 -32.28
C ASP A 386 14.64 -43.96 -31.35
N LYS A 387 13.81 -43.59 -30.36
CA LYS A 387 13.29 -44.47 -29.31
C LYS A 387 14.41 -45.27 -28.63
N THR A 388 15.54 -44.61 -28.39
CA THR A 388 16.69 -45.18 -27.67
C THR A 388 16.99 -44.36 -26.42
N ILE A 389 17.65 -44.99 -25.46
CA ILE A 389 18.26 -44.32 -24.30
C ILE A 389 19.65 -44.94 -24.09
N PRO A 390 20.66 -44.20 -23.63
CA PRO A 390 21.94 -44.80 -23.27
C PRO A 390 21.71 -45.96 -22.30
N HIS A 391 22.26 -47.13 -22.61
CA HIS A 391 22.03 -48.33 -21.80
C HIS A 391 22.42 -48.07 -20.35
N GLY A 392 21.47 -48.29 -19.43
CA GLY A 392 21.66 -48.05 -18.01
C GLY A 392 21.86 -46.57 -17.64
N LEU A 393 21.12 -45.63 -18.25
CA LEU A 393 21.13 -44.23 -17.82
C LEU A 393 20.82 -44.16 -16.33
N LYS A 394 21.74 -43.57 -15.56
CA LYS A 394 21.66 -43.49 -14.10
C LYS A 394 21.18 -42.12 -13.66
N ILE A 395 20.01 -42.06 -13.03
CA ILE A 395 19.55 -40.87 -12.32
C ILE A 395 19.95 -41.01 -10.85
N PRO A 396 20.65 -40.02 -10.27
CA PRO A 396 21.04 -40.07 -8.87
C PRO A 396 19.81 -40.08 -7.95
N LYS A 397 20.02 -40.55 -6.73
CA LYS A 397 19.11 -40.30 -5.60
C LYS A 397 19.89 -39.56 -4.52
N TYR A 398 19.24 -38.67 -3.80
CA TYR A 398 19.88 -37.92 -2.72
C TYR A 398 19.32 -38.24 -1.35
N ASP A 399 20.18 -38.62 -0.41
CA ASP A 399 19.81 -38.85 0.99
C ASP A 399 20.07 -37.57 1.80
N LYS A 400 18.99 -36.91 2.21
CA LYS A 400 19.03 -35.67 3.01
C LYS A 400 19.47 -35.91 4.45
N SER A 401 19.39 -37.15 4.95
CA SER A 401 19.67 -37.52 6.34
C SER A 401 21.13 -37.94 6.56
N ALA A 402 21.83 -38.32 5.50
CA ALA A 402 23.24 -38.69 5.55
C ALA A 402 24.10 -37.59 6.22
N TYR A 403 25.21 -38.00 6.86
CA TYR A 403 26.13 -37.08 7.55
C TYR A 403 25.44 -36.12 8.53
N ASN A 404 24.59 -36.65 9.43
CA ASN A 404 23.83 -35.87 10.42
C ASN A 404 22.97 -34.76 9.79
N GLY A 405 22.29 -35.07 8.68
CA GLY A 405 21.41 -34.13 8.00
C GLY A 405 22.10 -33.19 7.00
N LEU A 406 23.44 -33.27 6.84
CA LEU A 406 24.19 -32.53 5.81
C LEU A 406 24.00 -33.09 4.40
N GLY A 407 23.55 -34.34 4.32
CA GLY A 407 23.11 -35.04 3.12
C GLY A 407 24.24 -35.45 2.18
N ASP A 408 23.99 -36.49 1.37
CA ASP A 408 24.89 -36.92 0.29
C ASP A 408 24.12 -37.75 -0.75
N ARG A 409 24.75 -37.95 -1.91
CA ARG A 409 24.21 -38.79 -2.98
C ARG A 409 24.22 -40.26 -2.54
N CYS A 410 23.12 -40.97 -2.80
CA CYS A 410 23.02 -42.40 -2.55
C CYS A 410 23.97 -43.19 -3.45
N ALA A 411 24.45 -44.34 -2.96
CA ALA A 411 25.21 -45.29 -3.79
C ALA A 411 24.32 -45.94 -4.87
N GLU A 412 23.02 -46.03 -4.62
CA GLU A 412 22.02 -46.55 -5.54
C GLU A 412 21.50 -45.47 -6.49
N TYR A 413 21.25 -45.86 -7.75
CA TYR A 413 20.74 -44.99 -8.80
C TYR A 413 19.43 -45.56 -9.34
N THR A 414 18.54 -44.69 -9.80
CA THR A 414 17.42 -45.12 -10.66
C THR A 414 18.00 -45.40 -12.05
N VAL A 415 17.96 -46.66 -12.47
CA VAL A 415 18.46 -47.10 -13.78
C VAL A 415 17.32 -47.09 -14.77
N ILE A 416 17.52 -46.43 -15.92
CA ILE A 416 16.55 -46.37 -17.00
C ILE A 416 17.12 -47.08 -18.21
N ASP A 417 16.40 -48.10 -18.67
CA ASP A 417 16.75 -48.93 -19.82
C ASP A 417 15.74 -48.81 -20.98
N LYS A 418 14.72 -47.97 -20.83
CA LYS A 418 13.68 -47.73 -21.84
C LYS A 418 13.47 -46.23 -22.07
N PRO A 419 13.07 -45.81 -23.29
CA PRO A 419 12.68 -44.42 -23.55
C PRO A 419 11.57 -43.98 -22.60
N ILE A 420 11.68 -42.75 -22.10
CA ILE A 420 10.70 -42.12 -21.20
C ILE A 420 9.80 -41.22 -22.03
N ASP A 421 8.49 -41.41 -21.95
CA ASP A 421 7.51 -40.61 -22.68
C ASP A 421 7.07 -39.37 -21.88
N ILE A 422 7.00 -39.47 -20.55
CA ILE A 422 6.57 -38.38 -19.67
C ILE A 422 7.58 -38.20 -18.53
N VAL A 423 8.09 -36.99 -18.36
CA VAL A 423 8.97 -36.60 -17.25
C VAL A 423 8.25 -35.59 -16.37
N ILE A 424 8.07 -35.89 -15.08
CA ILE A 424 7.66 -34.91 -14.07
C ILE A 424 8.91 -34.46 -13.33
N PHE A 425 9.30 -33.20 -13.49
CA PHE A 425 10.47 -32.61 -12.86
C PHE A 425 10.09 -31.57 -11.81
N GLU A 426 10.33 -31.88 -10.53
CA GLU A 426 9.93 -31.03 -9.41
C GLU A 426 11.11 -30.33 -8.73
N GLY A 427 10.90 -29.11 -8.26
CA GLY A 427 11.92 -28.33 -7.56
C GLY A 427 11.39 -26.99 -7.05
N TRP A 428 11.91 -26.51 -5.92
CA TRP A 428 11.33 -25.35 -5.24
C TRP A 428 11.57 -24.01 -5.97
N PHE A 429 12.63 -23.92 -6.76
CA PHE A 429 12.97 -22.75 -7.58
C PHE A 429 12.90 -23.05 -9.09
N ASN A 430 12.26 -24.15 -9.49
CA ASN A 430 12.09 -24.45 -10.91
C ASN A 430 11.44 -23.26 -11.62
N GLY A 431 11.93 -22.90 -12.80
CA GLY A 431 11.42 -21.75 -13.58
C GLY A 431 11.85 -20.36 -13.09
N TYR A 432 12.65 -20.26 -12.03
CA TYR A 432 13.20 -18.97 -11.60
C TYR A 432 14.26 -18.48 -12.59
N VAL A 433 14.24 -17.19 -12.89
CA VAL A 433 15.20 -16.52 -13.78
C VAL A 433 15.98 -15.46 -13.00
N SER A 434 17.22 -15.23 -13.41
CA SER A 434 18.03 -14.14 -12.86
C SER A 434 17.41 -12.80 -13.25
N ILE A 435 17.31 -11.89 -12.29
CA ILE A 435 16.86 -10.52 -12.53
C ILE A 435 18.05 -9.56 -12.61
N ASP A 436 17.81 -8.37 -13.18
CA ASP A 436 18.86 -7.34 -13.31
C ASP A 436 19.40 -6.94 -11.94
N SER A 437 20.72 -6.79 -11.82
CA SER A 437 21.38 -6.46 -10.56
C SER A 437 20.86 -5.16 -9.94
N THR A 438 20.42 -4.19 -10.74
CA THR A 438 19.79 -2.95 -10.25
C THR A 438 18.50 -3.25 -9.50
N ILE A 439 17.70 -4.19 -10.02
CA ILE A 439 16.45 -4.61 -9.40
C ILE A 439 16.73 -5.38 -8.11
N VAL A 440 17.73 -6.29 -8.10
CA VAL A 440 18.16 -6.98 -6.87
C VAL A 440 18.54 -5.97 -5.78
N ARG A 441 19.30 -4.94 -6.12
CA ARG A 441 19.72 -3.89 -5.18
C ARG A 441 18.55 -3.07 -4.67
N LEU A 442 17.65 -2.65 -5.54
CA LEU A 442 16.45 -1.91 -5.15
C LEU A 442 15.56 -2.75 -4.22
N ASN A 443 15.41 -4.03 -4.54
CA ASN A 443 14.65 -5.00 -3.76
C ASN A 443 15.27 -5.21 -2.37
N TYR A 444 16.60 -5.35 -2.32
CA TYR A 444 17.35 -5.44 -1.07
C TYR A 444 17.18 -4.16 -0.23
N LEU A 445 17.36 -2.97 -0.82
CA LEU A 445 17.24 -1.70 -0.10
C LEU A 445 15.81 -1.41 0.41
N ASN A 446 14.79 -1.91 -0.28
CA ASN A 446 13.38 -1.75 0.10
C ASN A 446 12.86 -2.87 1.02
N SER A 447 13.66 -3.88 1.36
CA SER A 447 13.23 -4.96 2.25
C SER A 447 13.17 -4.49 3.71
N GLU A 448 12.35 -5.15 4.53
CA GLU A 448 12.23 -4.83 5.96
C GLU A 448 13.60 -4.82 6.67
N ILE A 449 13.84 -3.76 7.45
CA ILE A 449 15.01 -3.64 8.32
C ILE A 449 14.92 -4.76 9.38
N ASP A 450 16.00 -5.52 9.56
CA ASP A 450 16.06 -6.77 10.34
C ASP A 450 15.32 -7.98 9.74
N GLY A 451 14.80 -7.88 8.51
CA GLY A 451 14.19 -9.01 7.79
C GLY A 451 15.20 -10.04 7.29
N LEU A 452 14.72 -11.22 6.85
CA LEU A 452 15.57 -12.33 6.39
C LEU A 452 16.57 -11.91 5.30
N LEU A 453 16.15 -11.08 4.34
CA LEU A 453 17.05 -10.57 3.30
C LEU A 453 18.18 -9.69 3.86
N GLN A 454 17.88 -8.84 4.85
CA GLN A 454 18.86 -7.96 5.50
C GLN A 454 19.82 -8.69 6.45
N SER A 455 19.54 -9.94 6.79
CA SER A 455 20.45 -10.79 7.56
C SER A 455 21.68 -11.24 6.76
N TYR A 456 21.65 -11.09 5.44
CA TYR A 456 22.74 -11.40 4.53
C TYR A 456 23.19 -10.14 3.81
N LYS A 457 24.48 -10.04 3.48
CA LYS A 457 24.99 -8.90 2.71
C LYS A 457 24.43 -8.89 1.29
N MET A 458 24.18 -7.71 0.73
CA MET A 458 23.62 -7.56 -0.63
C MET A 458 24.35 -8.38 -1.71
N TYR A 459 25.69 -8.41 -1.69
CA TYR A 459 26.47 -9.17 -2.68
C TYR A 459 26.29 -10.70 -2.55
N ASN A 460 25.94 -11.21 -1.36
CA ASN A 460 25.61 -12.62 -1.19
C ASN A 460 24.34 -12.98 -1.95
N ILE A 461 23.37 -12.06 -1.99
CA ILE A 461 22.09 -12.24 -2.70
C ILE A 461 22.30 -12.11 -4.20
N GLU A 462 23.14 -11.17 -4.65
CA GLU A 462 23.52 -11.02 -6.06
C GLU A 462 24.18 -12.29 -6.60
N GLU A 463 25.07 -12.94 -5.84
CA GLU A 463 25.70 -14.20 -6.26
C GLU A 463 24.68 -15.34 -6.45
N ILE A 464 23.67 -15.45 -5.57
CA ILE A 464 22.59 -16.43 -5.76
C ILE A 464 21.77 -16.13 -7.02
N ASN A 465 21.51 -14.85 -7.29
CA ASN A 465 20.83 -14.42 -8.51
C ASN A 465 21.65 -14.72 -9.77
N ASP A 466 22.96 -14.52 -9.73
CA ASP A 466 23.86 -14.83 -10.85
C ASP A 466 23.93 -16.33 -11.10
N ASN A 467 23.95 -17.15 -10.03
CA ASN A 467 23.92 -18.61 -10.15
C ASN A 467 22.65 -19.12 -10.86
N LEU A 468 21.51 -18.41 -10.78
CA LEU A 468 20.27 -18.79 -11.49
C LEU A 468 20.43 -18.80 -13.01
N VAL A 469 21.32 -17.98 -13.58
CA VAL A 469 21.59 -17.95 -15.04
C VAL A 469 21.89 -19.36 -15.56
N ALA A 470 22.68 -20.11 -14.80
CA ALA A 470 23.11 -21.45 -15.18
C ALA A 470 21.99 -22.51 -15.13
N TYR A 471 20.80 -22.20 -14.60
CA TYR A 471 19.64 -23.10 -14.57
C TYR A 471 18.61 -22.80 -15.67
N GLN A 472 18.69 -21.63 -16.32
CA GLN A 472 17.65 -21.18 -17.26
C GLN A 472 17.55 -22.04 -18.52
N GLU A 473 18.67 -22.61 -18.96
CA GLU A 473 18.68 -23.55 -20.10
C GLU A 473 17.81 -24.78 -19.81
N LEU A 474 17.70 -25.21 -18.55
CA LEU A 474 16.89 -26.37 -18.17
C LEU A 474 15.40 -26.13 -18.38
N TRP A 475 14.94 -24.89 -18.15
CA TRP A 475 13.53 -24.52 -18.28
C TRP A 475 13.06 -24.60 -19.74
N THR A 476 13.97 -24.49 -20.70
CA THR A 476 13.65 -24.62 -22.14
C THR A 476 13.18 -26.01 -22.54
N PHE A 477 13.44 -27.03 -21.71
CA PHE A 477 12.96 -28.38 -21.94
C PHE A 477 11.48 -28.57 -21.55
N PHE A 478 10.88 -27.67 -20.77
CA PHE A 478 9.52 -27.87 -20.25
C PHE A 478 8.45 -27.59 -21.32
N ASP A 479 7.52 -28.53 -21.46
CA ASP A 479 6.36 -28.44 -22.34
C ASP A 479 5.09 -27.96 -21.63
N LEU A 480 5.06 -28.15 -20.32
CA LEU A 480 4.03 -27.72 -19.39
C LEU A 480 4.70 -27.34 -18.09
N PHE A 481 4.28 -26.22 -17.51
CA PHE A 481 4.81 -25.75 -16.23
C PHE A 481 3.67 -25.53 -15.24
N ILE A 482 3.77 -26.19 -14.08
CA ILE A 482 2.80 -26.16 -12.99
C ILE A 482 3.44 -25.46 -11.80
N ILE A 483 2.78 -24.44 -11.27
CA ILE A 483 3.27 -23.68 -10.12
C ILE A 483 2.27 -23.82 -8.98
N LEU A 484 2.75 -24.29 -7.83
CA LEU A 484 2.01 -24.37 -6.58
C LEU A 484 2.24 -23.09 -5.78
N HIS A 485 1.22 -22.24 -5.69
CA HIS A 485 1.31 -20.92 -5.06
C HIS A 485 0.58 -20.87 -3.71
N SER A 486 1.27 -20.45 -2.63
CA SER A 486 0.65 -20.19 -1.32
C SER A 486 0.42 -18.69 -1.10
N ASP A 487 -0.78 -18.32 -0.64
CA ASP A 487 -1.15 -16.93 -0.33
C ASP A 487 -0.52 -16.43 1.00
N ASP A 488 0.03 -17.33 1.81
CA ASP A 488 0.75 -17.02 3.05
C ASP A 488 1.89 -18.04 3.27
N VAL A 489 3.11 -17.55 3.49
CA VAL A 489 4.27 -18.39 3.81
C VAL A 489 4.06 -19.13 5.14
N ASN A 490 3.23 -18.61 6.05
CA ASN A 490 2.93 -19.28 7.32
C ASN A 490 2.16 -20.60 7.15
N ASN A 491 1.41 -20.74 6.05
CA ASN A 491 0.74 -22.01 5.72
C ASN A 491 1.75 -23.15 5.51
N VAL A 492 2.98 -22.83 5.05
CA VAL A 492 4.06 -23.80 4.90
C VAL A 492 4.41 -24.45 6.24
N TYR A 493 4.40 -23.70 7.35
CA TYR A 493 4.66 -24.26 8.69
C TYR A 493 3.51 -25.15 9.17
N THR A 494 2.26 -24.78 8.89
CA THR A 494 1.09 -25.63 9.19
C THR A 494 1.12 -26.92 8.37
N TRP A 495 1.51 -26.86 7.09
CA TRP A 495 1.66 -28.03 6.23
C TRP A 495 2.88 -28.88 6.59
N ARG A 496 3.95 -28.26 7.10
CA ARG A 496 5.11 -28.96 7.67
C ARG A 496 4.70 -29.82 8.87
N LEU A 497 3.92 -29.26 9.79
CA LEU A 497 3.35 -29.98 10.94
C LEU A 497 2.42 -31.12 10.50
N GLN A 498 1.56 -30.89 9.51
CA GLN A 498 0.67 -31.93 8.96
C GLN A 498 1.45 -33.05 8.25
N GLN A 499 2.54 -32.72 7.54
CA GLN A 499 3.47 -33.70 6.97
C GLN A 499 4.17 -34.51 8.05
N GLU A 500 4.68 -33.87 9.09
CA GLU A 500 5.34 -34.54 10.21
C GLU A 500 4.36 -35.49 10.93
N HIS A 501 3.12 -35.06 11.17
CA HIS A 501 2.07 -35.92 11.73
C HIS A 501 1.72 -37.12 10.83
N SER A 502 1.71 -36.93 9.51
CA SER A 502 1.42 -38.00 8.54
C SER A 502 2.61 -38.97 8.37
N LEU A 503 3.84 -38.47 8.43
CA LEU A 503 5.07 -39.28 8.45
C LEU A 503 5.19 -40.07 9.76
N ILE A 504 4.86 -39.47 10.91
CA ILE A 504 4.83 -40.16 12.21
C ILE A 504 3.83 -41.34 12.18
N GLN A 505 2.67 -41.19 11.53
CA GLN A 505 1.70 -42.28 11.32
C GLN A 505 2.21 -43.39 10.39
N LEU A 506 3.18 -43.11 9.50
CA LEU A 506 3.71 -44.05 8.51
C LEU A 506 5.04 -44.71 8.92
N THR A 507 5.90 -44.04 9.70
CA THR A 507 7.29 -44.50 9.95
C THR A 507 7.69 -44.60 11.42
N ASN A 508 6.81 -44.29 12.37
CA ASN A 508 7.01 -44.52 13.82
C ASN A 508 8.33 -43.96 14.40
N CYS A 509 8.87 -42.86 13.86
CA CYS A 509 10.04 -42.13 14.37
C CYS A 509 9.94 -40.64 14.03
N GLY A 510 9.95 -39.76 15.05
CA GLY A 510 10.00 -38.29 14.95
C GLY A 510 10.20 -37.65 16.34
N MET A 511 10.90 -36.51 16.41
CA MET A 511 11.28 -35.82 17.66
C MET A 511 10.10 -35.10 18.35
N THR A 512 10.12 -35.02 19.68
CA THR A 512 9.05 -34.45 20.53
C THR A 512 9.10 -32.93 20.66
N ASP A 513 7.90 -32.34 20.71
CA ASP A 513 7.61 -30.93 20.99
C ASP A 513 8.00 -30.55 22.42
N ASP A 514 9.18 -29.99 22.63
CA ASP A 514 9.46 -29.18 23.83
C ASP A 514 10.65 -28.26 23.56
N GLU A 515 10.36 -26.99 23.25
CA GLU A 515 11.08 -25.80 23.72
C GLU A 515 10.50 -24.57 23.02
N ASN A 516 9.50 -23.93 23.64
CA ASN A 516 9.22 -22.49 23.51
C ASN A 516 8.12 -22.08 24.50
N SER A 517 8.48 -21.89 25.77
CA SER A 517 7.72 -20.98 26.65
C SER A 517 8.62 -20.32 27.68
N SER A 518 8.86 -19.02 27.51
CA SER A 518 9.30 -18.15 28.60
C SER A 518 8.48 -16.86 28.56
N THR A 519 7.35 -16.87 29.26
CA THR A 519 6.47 -15.70 29.47
C THR A 519 7.01 -14.91 30.66
N THR A 520 7.36 -13.65 30.48
CA THR A 520 7.71 -12.75 31.59
C THR A 520 6.48 -11.94 32.02
N THR A 521 6.16 -11.99 33.31
CA THR A 521 5.04 -11.32 33.97
C THR A 521 5.37 -9.87 34.29
N THR A 522 4.49 -8.92 33.93
CA THR A 522 4.63 -7.49 34.26
C THR A 522 3.52 -7.03 35.21
N THR A 523 3.87 -6.25 36.23
CA THR A 523 3.02 -5.90 37.40
C THR A 523 2.08 -4.71 37.14
N MET A 524 1.02 -4.60 37.96
CA MET A 524 -0.13 -3.68 37.76
C MET A 524 0.20 -2.18 37.80
N SER A 525 1.36 -1.73 38.32
CA SER A 525 1.68 -0.29 38.37
C SER A 525 2.20 0.26 37.04
N GLU A 526 2.78 -0.57 36.17
CA GLU A 526 3.24 -0.15 34.84
C GLU A 526 2.06 0.05 33.86
N LYS A 527 0.93 -0.61 34.14
CA LYS A 527 -0.29 -0.56 33.32
C LYS A 527 -0.98 0.81 33.36
N GLU A 528 -0.83 1.56 34.44
CA GLU A 528 -1.45 2.89 34.61
C GLU A 528 -0.61 4.02 33.99
N GLN A 529 0.73 3.87 33.93
CA GLN A 529 1.59 4.77 33.15
C GLN A 529 1.44 4.53 31.64
N LEU A 530 1.24 3.27 31.21
CA LEU A 530 1.02 2.91 29.81
C LEU A 530 -0.24 3.55 29.20
N THR A 531 -1.34 3.64 29.95
CA THR A 531 -2.64 4.12 29.43
C THR A 531 -2.69 5.61 29.14
N ALA A 532 -1.96 6.44 29.88
CA ALA A 532 -1.88 7.88 29.62
C ALA A 532 -0.94 8.21 28.44
N GLU A 533 0.07 7.37 28.19
CA GLU A 533 1.05 7.53 27.10
C GLU A 533 0.55 7.05 25.74
N ILE A 534 -0.18 5.93 25.71
CA ILE A 534 -0.78 5.38 24.48
C ILE A 534 -1.73 6.40 23.84
N ALA A 535 -2.39 7.26 24.62
CA ALA A 535 -3.28 8.29 24.11
C ALA A 535 -2.57 9.42 23.33
N LEU A 536 -1.29 9.71 23.63
CA LEU A 536 -0.53 10.82 23.02
C LEU A 536 0.11 10.41 21.70
N TYR A 537 0.60 9.17 21.62
CA TYR A 537 1.24 8.59 20.43
C TYR A 537 0.36 7.58 19.68
N ASP A 538 -0.95 7.53 19.98
CA ASP A 538 -1.93 6.64 19.35
C ASP A 538 -1.86 6.69 17.81
N ARG A 539 -1.72 7.90 17.24
CA ARG A 539 -1.55 8.08 15.78
C ARG A 539 -0.24 7.48 15.25
N GLN A 540 0.86 7.60 15.99
CA GLN A 540 2.19 7.12 15.58
C GLN A 540 2.31 5.60 15.78
N ILE A 541 1.74 5.05 16.86
CA ILE A 541 1.66 3.62 17.12
C ILE A 541 0.81 2.93 16.04
N ARG A 542 -0.27 3.56 15.56
CA ARG A 542 -1.03 3.05 14.40
C ARG A 542 -0.24 3.09 13.09
N LEU A 543 0.71 4.01 12.96
CA LEU A 543 1.50 4.21 11.75
C LEU A 543 2.71 3.27 11.67
N TRP A 544 3.48 3.13 12.75
CA TRP A 544 4.76 2.39 12.77
C TRP A 544 4.76 1.17 13.70
N GLY A 545 3.68 0.92 14.43
CA GLY A 545 3.53 -0.21 15.34
C GLY A 545 4.17 0.02 16.72
N ILE A 546 3.69 -0.75 17.70
CA ILE A 546 4.11 -0.62 19.11
C ILE A 546 5.59 -0.97 19.31
N THR A 547 6.11 -1.93 18.54
CA THR A 547 7.52 -2.36 18.59
C THR A 547 8.48 -1.25 18.20
N THR A 548 8.17 -0.51 17.13
CA THR A 548 8.97 0.64 16.68
C THR A 548 8.96 1.75 17.71
N GLN A 549 7.80 2.02 18.32
CA GLN A 549 7.70 3.02 19.39
C GLN A 549 8.54 2.61 20.61
N LEU A 550 8.58 1.32 20.97
CA LEU A 550 9.42 0.82 22.06
C LEU A 550 10.91 0.95 21.75
N ARG A 551 11.33 0.73 20.50
CA ARG A 551 12.72 0.96 20.08
C ARG A 551 13.10 2.44 20.20
N LEU A 552 12.27 3.35 19.69
CA LEU A 552 12.49 4.80 19.82
C LEU A 552 12.66 5.23 21.29
N ARG A 553 11.97 4.56 22.23
CA ARG A 553 12.07 4.82 23.68
C ARG A 553 13.38 4.37 24.31
N THR A 554 14.25 3.65 23.61
CA THR A 554 15.58 3.28 24.12
C THR A 554 16.72 3.86 23.28
N THR A 555 16.43 4.34 22.06
CA THR A 555 17.44 4.83 21.12
C THR A 555 18.07 6.17 21.54
N LYS A 556 19.39 6.25 21.44
CA LYS A 556 20.18 7.48 21.57
C LYS A 556 20.77 7.88 20.22
N VAL A 557 20.47 9.10 19.78
CA VAL A 557 20.92 9.61 18.47
C VAL A 557 21.84 10.80 18.65
N LEU A 558 22.96 10.79 17.94
CA LEU A 558 23.84 11.94 17.78
C LEU A 558 23.53 12.65 16.47
N VAL A 559 23.23 13.95 16.53
CA VAL A 559 23.09 14.82 15.36
C VAL A 559 24.24 15.81 15.32
N ILE A 560 25.02 15.78 14.25
CA ILE A 560 26.20 16.65 14.05
C ILE A 560 25.84 17.77 13.07
N ASN A 561 26.09 19.00 13.53
CA ASN A 561 25.69 20.29 12.96
C ASN A 561 24.17 20.51 12.95
N LEU A 562 23.75 21.69 13.39
CA LEU A 562 22.35 22.13 13.42
C LEU A 562 22.15 23.28 12.43
N GLY A 563 22.45 23.02 11.15
CA GLY A 563 22.08 23.90 10.05
C GLY A 563 20.61 23.73 9.64
N GLY A 564 20.27 24.11 8.40
CA GLY A 564 18.88 24.04 7.92
C GLY A 564 18.36 22.59 7.87
N ILE A 565 19.18 21.65 7.40
CA ILE A 565 18.80 20.23 7.33
C ILE A 565 18.81 19.60 8.72
N GLY A 566 19.85 19.87 9.52
CA GLY A 566 19.93 19.38 10.91
C GLY A 566 18.72 19.82 11.73
N THR A 567 18.24 21.05 11.53
CA THR A 567 17.02 21.59 12.16
C THR A 567 15.78 20.75 11.87
N GLU A 568 15.54 20.43 10.59
CA GLU A 568 14.41 19.60 10.17
C GLU A 568 14.50 18.19 10.74
N ILE A 569 15.70 17.60 10.76
CA ILE A 569 15.94 16.27 11.33
C ILE A 569 15.62 16.29 12.83
N VAL A 570 16.15 17.26 13.58
CA VAL A 570 15.88 17.38 15.03
C VAL A 570 14.39 17.58 15.30
N LYS A 571 13.68 18.45 14.56
CA LYS A 571 12.23 18.63 14.69
C LYS A 571 11.50 17.29 14.58
N ASN A 572 11.80 16.51 13.54
CA ASN A 572 11.10 15.24 13.28
C ASN A 572 11.43 14.16 14.33
N LEU A 573 12.68 14.07 14.78
CA LEU A 573 13.08 13.13 15.84
C LEU A 573 12.41 13.47 17.17
N VAL A 574 12.31 14.76 17.51
CA VAL A 574 11.68 15.22 18.75
C VAL A 574 10.17 14.98 18.74
N LEU A 575 9.50 15.32 17.63
CA LEU A 575 8.07 15.05 17.45
C LEU A 575 7.75 13.54 17.38
N GLY A 576 8.71 12.73 16.89
CA GLY A 576 8.63 11.28 16.88
C GLY A 576 8.78 10.63 18.26
N GLY A 577 9.22 11.39 19.27
CA GLY A 577 9.31 10.91 20.65
C GLY A 577 10.48 9.95 20.90
N ILE A 578 11.63 10.19 20.26
CA ILE A 578 12.85 9.44 20.53
C ILE A 578 13.35 9.67 21.96
N ASN A 579 14.08 8.70 22.55
CA ASN A 579 14.51 8.80 23.94
C ASN A 579 15.52 9.91 24.17
N THR A 580 16.66 9.86 23.47
CA THR A 580 17.75 10.82 23.67
C THR A 580 18.23 11.35 22.34
N ILE A 581 18.39 12.67 22.26
CA ILE A 581 19.09 13.36 21.17
C ILE A 581 20.23 14.15 21.79
N GLU A 582 21.44 13.93 21.27
CA GLU A 582 22.55 14.83 21.51
C GLU A 582 22.86 15.61 20.25
N ILE A 583 22.92 16.94 20.36
CA ILE A 583 23.26 17.82 19.25
C ILE A 583 24.69 18.31 19.43
N LEU A 584 25.55 18.00 18.48
CA LEU A 584 26.94 18.46 18.41
C LEU A 584 27.05 19.57 17.35
N ASP A 585 27.12 20.82 17.77
CA ASP A 585 27.28 21.98 16.88
C ASP A 585 28.06 23.10 17.57
N HIS A 586 29.25 23.41 17.03
CA HIS A 586 30.14 24.46 17.52
C HIS A 586 29.99 25.78 16.73
N SER A 587 29.03 25.87 15.81
CA SER A 587 28.82 27.04 14.97
C SER A 587 28.22 28.22 15.74
N ARG A 588 28.53 29.42 15.24
CA ARG A 588 27.97 30.69 15.71
C ARG A 588 26.85 31.14 14.80
N ILE A 589 25.85 31.80 15.37
CA ILE A 589 24.66 32.29 14.67
C ILE A 589 25.06 33.34 13.63
N LYS A 590 24.58 33.16 12.39
CA LYS A 590 24.73 34.09 11.28
C LYS A 590 23.36 34.63 10.87
N SER A 591 23.34 35.73 10.11
CA SER A 591 22.10 36.32 9.60
C SER A 591 21.28 35.35 8.73
N GLU A 592 21.95 34.44 8.01
CA GLU A 592 21.27 33.48 7.15
C GLU A 592 20.54 32.38 7.94
N ASP A 593 20.96 32.11 9.18
CA ASP A 593 20.35 31.05 10.00
C ASP A 593 18.87 31.35 10.29
N PHE A 594 18.46 32.62 10.40
CA PHE A 594 17.06 33.01 10.62
C PHE A 594 16.11 32.59 9.48
N ALA A 595 16.63 32.31 8.28
CA ALA A 595 15.82 31.84 7.15
C ALA A 595 15.53 30.34 7.20
N CYS A 596 16.38 29.55 7.86
CA CYS A 596 16.32 28.08 7.82
C CYS A 596 16.29 27.40 9.21
N GLN A 597 16.52 28.16 10.28
CA GLN A 597 16.59 27.66 11.65
C GLN A 597 15.45 28.26 12.48
N PHE A 598 14.27 27.63 12.43
CA PHE A 598 13.07 28.12 13.11
C PHE A 598 13.04 27.86 14.63
N PHE A 599 14.10 27.29 15.22
CA PHE A 599 14.28 27.23 16.68
C PHE A 599 14.96 28.48 17.24
N LEU A 600 15.51 29.37 16.41
CA LEU A 600 16.11 30.60 16.88
C LEU A 600 15.02 31.59 17.29
N PRO A 601 15.17 32.32 18.40
CA PRO A 601 14.30 33.43 18.72
C PRO A 601 14.49 34.55 17.69
N ASN A 602 13.43 35.29 17.37
CA ASN A 602 13.47 36.44 16.45
C ASN A 602 14.19 37.65 17.09
N ASP A 603 15.48 37.51 17.38
CA ASP A 603 16.35 38.51 18.01
C ASP A 603 17.71 38.54 17.31
N GLU A 604 17.96 39.57 16.51
CA GLU A 604 19.23 39.72 15.77
C GLU A 604 20.43 40.02 16.69
N SER A 605 20.22 40.39 17.97
CA SER A 605 21.32 40.70 18.90
C SER A 605 22.16 39.49 19.30
N ILE A 606 21.67 38.27 19.02
CA ILE A 606 22.37 37.01 19.31
C ILE A 606 23.35 36.59 18.20
N ILE A 607 23.39 37.32 17.08
CA ILE A 607 24.32 37.05 15.98
C ILE A 607 25.76 37.03 16.50
N GLY A 608 26.52 36.02 16.11
CA GLY A 608 27.90 35.81 16.55
C GLY A 608 28.05 35.05 17.88
N GLN A 609 26.96 34.75 18.60
CA GLN A 609 26.97 33.84 19.75
C GLN A 609 26.86 32.37 19.30
N TYR A 610 27.18 31.42 20.18
CA TYR A 610 27.00 29.99 19.88
C TYR A 610 25.52 29.65 19.69
N LYS A 611 25.22 28.78 18.72
CA LYS A 611 23.84 28.48 18.31
C LYS A 611 23.05 27.69 19.35
N LEU A 612 23.62 26.61 19.88
CA LEU A 612 22.88 25.64 20.71
C LEU A 612 22.16 26.25 21.94
N PRO A 613 22.77 27.15 22.74
CA PRO A 613 22.08 27.75 23.88
C PRO A 613 20.76 28.47 23.56
N HIS A 614 20.61 28.98 22.34
CA HIS A 614 19.45 29.79 21.94
C HIS A 614 18.30 28.97 21.33
N VAL A 615 18.52 27.68 21.03
CA VAL A 615 17.51 26.83 20.37
C VAL A 615 16.89 25.78 21.30
N ILE A 616 17.52 25.47 22.43
CA ILE A 616 17.16 24.35 23.31
C ILE A 616 15.73 24.44 23.82
N ASP A 617 15.30 25.61 24.28
CA ASP A 617 13.98 25.78 24.87
C ASP A 617 12.89 25.56 23.82
N ASN A 618 13.08 26.10 22.61
CA ASN A 618 12.16 25.89 21.49
C ASN A 618 12.14 24.43 21.01
N ILE A 619 13.26 23.71 21.10
CA ILE A 619 13.29 22.27 20.81
C ILE A 619 12.54 21.48 21.90
N ARG A 620 12.73 21.83 23.18
CA ARG A 620 12.04 21.18 24.32
C ARG A 620 10.54 21.44 24.33
N ASP A 621 10.10 22.59 23.84
CA ASP A 621 8.68 22.93 23.71
C ASP A 621 7.94 22.02 22.74
N LEU A 622 8.63 21.45 21.74
CA LEU A 622 8.05 20.46 20.84
C LEU A 622 7.70 19.15 21.57
N ASN A 623 8.60 18.69 22.44
CA ASN A 623 8.40 17.46 23.22
C ASN A 623 9.35 17.40 24.43
N ASN A 624 8.83 17.72 25.61
CA ASN A 624 9.61 17.75 26.85
C ASN A 624 10.00 16.37 27.41
N ARG A 625 9.58 15.27 26.77
CA ARG A 625 9.91 13.90 27.17
C ARG A 625 11.16 13.36 26.49
N VAL A 626 11.67 14.06 25.48
CA VAL A 626 12.93 13.73 24.81
C VAL A 626 14.09 14.27 25.65
N ASN A 627 15.03 13.40 26.00
CA ASN A 627 16.26 13.79 26.69
C ASN A 627 17.17 14.52 25.70
N LEU A 628 17.17 15.86 25.77
CA LEU A 628 17.97 16.70 24.89
C LEU A 628 19.28 17.12 25.55
N ASN A 629 20.39 16.66 24.97
CA ASN A 629 21.75 17.05 25.33
C ASN A 629 22.34 17.95 24.24
N ILE A 630 23.21 18.88 24.64
CA ILE A 630 23.93 19.74 23.71
C ILE A 630 25.43 19.70 23.97
N ASN A 631 26.21 19.69 22.89
CA ASN A 631 27.64 19.82 22.90
C ASN A 631 28.05 20.88 21.86
N TYR A 632 28.55 22.01 22.35
CA TYR A 632 29.07 23.11 21.51
C TYR A 632 30.60 23.24 21.64
N GLU A 633 31.24 22.30 22.32
CA GLU A 633 32.69 22.14 22.32
C GLU A 633 33.11 21.29 21.12
N THR A 634 34.33 21.48 20.59
CA THR A 634 34.85 20.63 19.50
C THR A 634 35.25 19.22 19.97
N THR A 635 35.09 18.94 21.26
CA THR A 635 35.39 17.67 21.91
C THR A 635 34.31 16.63 21.57
N GLY A 636 34.73 15.46 21.08
CA GLY A 636 33.83 14.37 20.68
C GLY A 636 33.74 14.11 19.17
N PHE A 637 34.00 15.11 18.32
CA PHE A 637 34.03 14.91 16.87
C PHE A 637 35.19 13.99 16.45
N GLY A 638 34.87 12.76 16.06
CA GLY A 638 35.85 11.78 15.61
C GLY A 638 36.62 11.08 16.74
N ASP A 639 36.04 11.02 17.94
CA ASP A 639 36.47 10.15 19.04
C ASP A 639 35.61 8.87 19.07
N ALA A 640 36.26 7.70 19.07
CA ALA A 640 35.58 6.43 19.05
C ALA A 640 34.84 6.12 20.36
N GLU A 641 35.38 6.52 21.53
CA GLU A 641 34.70 6.25 22.81
C GLU A 641 33.45 7.11 22.97
N TYR A 642 33.50 8.36 22.49
CA TYR A 642 32.34 9.23 22.45
C TYR A 642 31.24 8.70 21.54
N LEU A 643 31.56 8.12 20.38
CA LEU A 643 30.56 7.61 19.45
C LEU A 643 29.84 6.34 19.95
N LYS A 644 30.50 5.49 20.75
CA LYS A 644 29.94 4.23 21.26
C LYS A 644 28.68 4.38 22.11
N GLN A 645 28.40 5.57 22.63
CA GLN A 645 27.22 5.81 23.46
C GLN A 645 25.93 6.01 22.64
N PHE A 646 26.03 6.09 21.31
CA PHE A 646 24.93 6.34 20.40
C PHE A 646 24.61 5.12 19.55
N ASP A 647 23.33 4.90 19.31
CA ASP A 647 22.81 3.83 18.46
C ASP A 647 22.77 4.24 16.98
N LEU A 648 22.82 5.55 16.70
CA LEU A 648 22.79 6.13 15.37
C LEU A 648 23.52 7.48 15.36
N VAL A 649 24.31 7.71 14.31
CA VAL A 649 24.97 8.99 14.05
C VAL A 649 24.41 9.61 12.78
N ILE A 650 24.00 10.88 12.87
CA ILE A 650 23.52 11.66 11.72
C ILE A 650 24.45 12.86 11.54
N GLY A 651 25.16 12.91 10.43
CA GLY A 651 26.04 14.01 10.05
C GLY A 651 25.41 14.91 8.99
N THR A 652 25.33 16.21 9.25
CA THR A 652 24.85 17.19 8.27
C THR A 652 25.92 18.23 7.95
N GLU A 653 25.95 18.70 6.70
CA GLU A 653 26.78 19.85 6.29
C GLU A 653 28.28 19.66 6.62
N LEU A 654 28.75 18.42 6.56
CA LEU A 654 30.13 18.03 6.87
C LEU A 654 31.04 18.19 5.65
N THR A 655 32.31 18.52 5.89
CA THR A 655 33.34 18.49 4.85
C THR A 655 33.66 17.06 4.42
N LYS A 656 34.23 16.90 3.22
CA LYS A 656 34.65 15.58 2.70
C LYS A 656 35.60 14.83 3.67
N SER A 657 36.53 15.54 4.29
CA SER A 657 37.46 14.98 5.28
C SER A 657 36.75 14.46 6.53
N GLU A 658 35.77 15.20 7.02
CA GLU A 658 34.96 14.86 8.18
C GLU A 658 34.08 13.64 7.91
N ILE A 659 33.46 13.59 6.73
CA ILE A 659 32.67 12.44 6.26
C ILE A 659 33.51 11.16 6.23
N ILE A 660 34.70 11.21 5.61
CA ILE A 660 35.57 10.04 5.49
C ILE A 660 35.97 9.53 6.90
N ARG A 661 36.32 10.45 7.80
CA ARG A 661 36.70 10.13 9.17
C ARG A 661 35.54 9.49 9.95
N LEU A 662 34.34 10.07 9.88
CA LEU A 662 33.15 9.52 10.55
C LEU A 662 32.74 8.17 9.99
N ASN A 663 32.74 8.01 8.67
CA ASN A 663 32.40 6.73 8.02
C ASN A 663 33.38 5.61 8.43
N TRP A 664 34.68 5.91 8.56
CA TRP A 664 35.64 4.93 9.03
C TRP A 664 35.40 4.53 10.50
N LEU A 665 35.15 5.49 11.38
CA LEU A 665 34.92 5.24 12.81
C LEU A 665 33.62 4.47 13.06
N THR A 666 32.51 4.91 12.47
CA THR A 666 31.19 4.31 12.64
C THR A 666 31.15 2.87 12.13
N ARG A 667 31.74 2.58 10.96
CA ARG A 667 31.90 1.20 10.47
C ARG A 667 32.72 0.32 11.40
N LYS A 668 33.82 0.84 11.95
CA LYS A 668 34.65 0.11 12.91
C LYS A 668 33.88 -0.22 14.19
N LEU A 669 32.97 0.65 14.60
CA LEU A 669 32.14 0.49 15.80
C LEU A 669 30.80 -0.23 15.53
N ASN A 670 30.50 -0.57 14.27
CA ASN A 670 29.21 -1.09 13.84
C ASN A 670 28.02 -0.20 14.23
N ILE A 671 28.19 1.12 14.10
CA ILE A 671 27.16 2.12 14.36
C ILE A 671 26.63 2.61 13.01
N PRO A 672 25.31 2.59 12.76
CA PRO A 672 24.71 3.18 11.56
C PRO A 672 25.07 4.66 11.41
N LEU A 673 25.38 5.07 10.18
CA LEU A 673 25.75 6.44 9.85
C LEU A 673 24.87 6.96 8.71
N TYR A 674 24.20 8.08 8.98
CA TYR A 674 23.41 8.82 7.98
C TYR A 674 24.09 10.14 7.71
N LEU A 675 24.32 10.44 6.43
CA LEU A 675 24.97 11.66 6.00
C LEU A 675 24.06 12.44 5.07
N SER A 676 23.85 13.72 5.38
CA SER A 676 23.31 14.67 4.42
C SER A 676 24.47 15.30 3.64
N ILE A 677 24.54 15.03 2.34
CA ILE A 677 25.54 15.62 1.45
C ILE A 677 24.88 16.38 0.30
N SER A 678 25.53 17.46 -0.12
CA SER A 678 25.25 18.08 -1.40
C SER A 678 26.09 17.37 -2.47
N MET A 679 25.44 16.60 -3.34
CA MET A 679 26.14 15.89 -4.44
C MET A 679 26.39 16.82 -5.65
N PHE A 680 25.59 17.89 -5.79
CA PHE A 680 25.68 18.90 -6.83
C PHE A 680 25.28 20.28 -6.27
N PRO A 681 25.62 21.40 -6.93
CA PRO A 681 25.39 22.75 -6.41
C PRO A 681 23.95 23.10 -5.99
N ASN A 682 22.95 22.26 -6.32
CA ASN A 682 21.54 22.44 -5.96
C ASN A 682 20.83 21.15 -5.50
N ASP A 683 21.54 20.03 -5.29
CA ASP A 683 20.93 18.75 -4.91
C ASP A 683 21.44 18.27 -3.54
N PHE A 684 20.51 17.98 -2.64
CA PHE A 684 20.78 17.38 -1.33
C PHE A 684 20.26 15.94 -1.28
N GLY A 685 21.06 15.02 -0.79
CA GLY A 685 20.69 13.62 -0.60
C GLY A 685 21.15 13.08 0.75
N ILE A 686 20.36 12.18 1.33
CA ILE A 686 20.75 11.42 2.52
C ILE A 686 21.33 10.08 2.05
N ILE A 687 22.58 9.80 2.43
CA ILE A 687 23.20 8.48 2.25
C ILE A 687 23.28 7.81 3.61
N GLY A 688 22.65 6.65 3.76
CA GLY A 688 22.77 5.77 4.92
C GLY A 688 23.52 4.48 4.58
N TYR A 689 24.28 3.94 5.54
CA TYR A 689 24.73 2.54 5.58
C TYR A 689 24.17 1.87 6.83
#